data_AF-A0A495X2X6-F1
#
_entry.id   AF-A0A495X2X6-F1
#
_cell.length_a   1.000
_cell.length_b   1.000
_cell.length_c   1.000
_cell.angle_alpha   90.00
_cell.angle_beta   90.00
_cell.angle_gamma   90.00
#
_symmetry.space_group_name_H-M   'P 1'
#
loop_
_entity.id
_entity.type
_entity.pdbx_description
1 polymer ?
#
loop_
_entity_poly.entity_id
_entity_poly.type
_entity_poly.pdbx_seq_one_letter_code
_entity_poly.pdbx_strand_id
1 'polypeptide(L)'
;MANFAIVIGIDRYENPDFALRGAVADALRFAEWAGTAGGVPPDNVRLLLSPHEPVPAPHRPATSEAIRNALYEVSSGEAAGADRLFFYYAGHGLTSPGVEVGAPGEPVLVPSDMVVWNRDKNLLVLFSAVVTELRGVAPLEQFFFIDACRDLALQDTFRPVVGSLGVAWVPVRGGTPVVADQHIMYATSLGRRAAANARLNQGVFTPLLMDGLRGVSTALVWSTCEQQYEVRFSSLARHVKTAIRPRLAGMVGTEGFVQEPQVPMTGAEDAVLVAVPADQVPPVTVRIQVRPGAARDACTLTVASPQPGDAGERWTSGPPVEPTSVVELPPFDYTFRARAEGFGEAKISRAVYESMVIPFRLEGPPTVVPEDAPPAPGAGLPEGGPYAPGGADRPPPTLEGPGEEAPTTGRLNVHSPDHSAVIAVCDNENVQVAGGSGDVAAQLRPGLYRVGLVLPDGGGDKQLVEVEPGGTTSVVLDAPSPRLASGVARLLRNVGIQVDGRGYVRLARGTEPIARPSLASLLAFAAVAANGRSASAVDLLRFGVADVQDRSRPALVLLGSNREEGLPGGTELVVRDRAGHTLDSGPFEVLPAFPVAAQRVVDLPRDQVRLELRIPGHTPTRYAISPLPNRVAVLVVVLEADGRVEVQQYQLPGIRGGRRPRVDLRGLRRIELAQRYYSTGKPVPIREELVDLLHGKWVDPLLGCVAGYEFVRRGEAARFAEVALPNMLRHFPGLPDSQVLAGLCRPDRAGEYFERAVRLGVPTFSAGLVALYEWSRSTRRPLEPDLVDIATNLVPGSPWTAWAADRPRFPVHDGTFDVPAFGWDGLADAPRRLHDVVAAVCRVEPVDGGRWGTGFLVEPEVIATPLFVVADHLDDSGPRLSLGREVVVDFGGDNGGRYRVRDVVRVLPTYPEVVLLRVADGPARPKPLPFAPAPVPGTLVVVVGHPMVGPAAESRKLVMPGRLLGADATELRHDCTTGPGTAGSPLVHAATGSVIGMHYAAQLGERREGRAVRLSHL
;
A
#
# COMPACT_ATOMS: atom_id res chain seq x y z
N MET A 1 10.09 -32.59 -16.42
CA MET A 1 10.88 -31.46 -15.90
C MET A 1 10.51 -31.29 -14.43
N ALA A 2 11.36 -30.69 -13.60
CA ALA A 2 11.27 -30.80 -12.14
C ALA A 2 10.97 -29.45 -11.50
N ASN A 3 10.00 -29.38 -10.59
CA ASN A 3 9.71 -28.15 -9.83
C ASN A 3 10.66 -27.99 -8.64
N PHE A 4 10.69 -26.81 -8.03
CA PHE A 4 11.48 -26.49 -6.83
C PHE A 4 10.58 -25.94 -5.72
N ALA A 5 10.89 -26.22 -4.45
CA ALA A 5 10.12 -25.68 -3.33
C ALA A 5 10.98 -25.27 -2.13
N ILE A 6 10.61 -24.13 -1.52
CA ILE A 6 11.05 -23.71 -0.20
C ILE A 6 9.82 -23.76 0.72
N VAL A 7 9.88 -24.58 1.77
CA VAL A 7 8.75 -24.81 2.68
C VAL A 7 9.19 -24.56 4.12
N ILE A 8 8.54 -23.60 4.78
CA ILE A 8 8.94 -23.11 6.10
C ILE A 8 7.77 -23.26 7.09
N GLY A 9 8.03 -23.89 8.24
CA GLY A 9 7.04 -24.06 9.32
C GLY A 9 7.64 -23.88 10.71
N ILE A 10 7.07 -23.00 11.52
CA ILE A 10 7.67 -22.60 12.80
C ILE A 10 6.64 -22.67 13.94
N ASP A 11 6.76 -23.71 14.77
CA ASP A 11 5.98 -23.87 16.00
C ASP A 11 6.78 -23.40 17.22
N ARG A 12 8.04 -23.85 17.31
CA ARG A 12 8.95 -23.50 18.38
C ARG A 12 9.84 -22.33 17.96
N TYR A 13 9.68 -21.22 18.67
CA TYR A 13 10.59 -20.09 18.66
C TYR A 13 11.54 -20.17 19.85
N GLU A 14 12.68 -19.50 19.79
CA GLU A 14 13.56 -19.34 20.94
C GLU A 14 12.89 -18.53 22.05
N ASN A 15 12.01 -17.58 21.71
CA ASN A 15 11.07 -17.02 22.68
C ASN A 15 9.86 -17.97 22.90
N PRO A 16 9.66 -18.51 24.12
CA PRO A 16 8.52 -19.36 24.41
C PRO A 16 7.15 -18.67 24.22
N ASP A 17 7.10 -17.34 24.33
CA ASP A 17 5.86 -16.56 24.18
C ASP A 17 5.35 -16.52 22.73
N PHE A 18 6.20 -16.86 21.75
CA PHE A 18 5.84 -16.94 20.33
C PHE A 18 5.48 -18.37 19.91
N ALA A 19 5.39 -19.31 20.84
CA ALA A 19 5.09 -20.70 20.53
C ALA A 19 3.74 -20.85 19.78
N LEU A 20 3.79 -21.51 18.63
CA LEU A 20 2.63 -21.93 17.83
C LEU A 20 2.53 -23.46 17.87
N ARG A 21 1.37 -24.01 17.51
CA ARG A 21 1.10 -25.46 17.63
C ARG A 21 0.66 -26.13 16.32
N GLY A 22 0.69 -25.42 15.20
CA GLY A 22 0.07 -25.88 13.95
C GLY A 22 0.87 -25.54 12.69
N ALA A 23 1.84 -24.63 12.77
CA ALA A 23 2.59 -24.15 11.62
C ALA A 23 3.50 -25.24 11.01
N VAL A 24 4.11 -26.09 11.83
CA VAL A 24 4.88 -27.23 11.30
C VAL A 24 3.97 -28.26 10.65
N ALA A 25 2.81 -28.55 11.24
CA ALA A 25 1.85 -29.47 10.65
C ALA A 25 1.30 -28.94 9.30
N ASP A 26 1.07 -27.63 9.21
CA ASP A 26 0.67 -26.93 7.99
C ASP A 26 1.78 -27.01 6.90
N ALA A 27 3.03 -26.73 7.26
CA ALA A 27 4.18 -26.85 6.36
C ALA A 27 4.43 -28.28 5.87
N LEU A 28 4.28 -29.28 6.74
CA LEU A 28 4.42 -30.70 6.35
C LEU A 28 3.33 -31.13 5.35
N ARG A 29 2.08 -30.69 5.54
CA ARG A 29 1.00 -30.92 4.58
C ARG A 29 1.30 -30.32 3.20
N PHE A 30 1.85 -29.11 3.19
CA PHE A 30 2.24 -28.46 1.93
C PHE A 30 3.43 -29.18 1.28
N ALA A 31 4.44 -29.57 2.05
CA ALA A 31 5.60 -30.31 1.54
C ALA A 31 5.21 -31.67 0.95
N GLU A 32 4.28 -32.40 1.59
CA GLU A 32 3.73 -33.65 1.09
C GLU A 32 3.02 -33.44 -0.25
N TRP A 33 2.15 -32.42 -0.33
CA TRP A 33 1.50 -32.08 -1.59
C TRP A 33 2.51 -31.68 -2.67
N ALA A 34 3.50 -30.85 -2.34
CA ALA A 34 4.53 -30.42 -3.28
C ALA A 34 5.31 -31.61 -3.87
N GLY A 35 5.63 -32.60 -3.03
CA GLY A 35 6.32 -33.82 -3.44
C GLY A 35 5.47 -34.84 -4.20
N THR A 36 4.13 -34.76 -4.08
CA THR A 36 3.21 -35.72 -4.72
C THR A 36 2.50 -35.12 -5.94
N ALA A 37 1.58 -34.18 -5.72
CA ALA A 37 0.79 -33.54 -6.76
C ALA A 37 1.49 -32.28 -7.35
N GLY A 38 2.35 -31.62 -6.58
CA GLY A 38 3.09 -30.42 -7.00
C GLY A 38 4.32 -30.70 -7.88
N GLY A 39 4.69 -31.96 -8.09
CA GLY A 39 5.77 -32.36 -9.01
C GLY A 39 7.17 -31.90 -8.60
N VAL A 40 7.41 -31.62 -7.31
CA VAL A 40 8.71 -31.22 -6.77
C VAL A 40 9.48 -32.47 -6.36
N PRO A 41 10.62 -32.81 -6.98
CA PRO A 41 11.44 -33.93 -6.53
C PRO A 41 11.94 -33.73 -5.10
N PRO A 42 12.17 -34.81 -4.31
CA PRO A 42 12.64 -34.70 -2.94
C PRO A 42 13.90 -33.84 -2.78
N ASP A 43 14.87 -33.95 -3.71
CA ASP A 43 16.12 -33.19 -3.68
C ASP A 43 15.94 -31.68 -3.97
N ASN A 44 14.78 -31.29 -4.50
CA ASN A 44 14.42 -29.92 -4.82
C ASN A 44 13.53 -29.27 -3.74
N VAL A 45 13.27 -29.98 -2.62
CA VAL A 45 12.55 -29.43 -1.47
C VAL A 45 13.55 -28.93 -0.43
N ARG A 46 13.51 -27.63 -0.13
CA ARG A 46 14.19 -27.03 1.03
C ARG A 46 13.18 -26.92 2.17
N LEU A 47 13.18 -27.94 3.03
CA LEU A 47 12.29 -28.03 4.19
C LEU A 47 12.96 -27.44 5.44
N LEU A 48 12.42 -26.31 5.92
CA LEU A 48 12.91 -25.59 7.09
C LEU A 48 11.85 -25.64 8.20
N LEU A 49 12.07 -26.41 9.26
CA LEU A 49 11.09 -26.61 10.34
C LEU A 49 11.69 -26.32 11.71
N SER A 50 10.89 -25.74 12.60
CA SER A 50 11.23 -25.63 14.03
C SER A 50 10.08 -26.18 14.88
N PRO A 51 10.01 -27.50 15.12
CA PRO A 51 8.92 -28.12 15.87
C PRO A 51 9.15 -28.11 17.39
N HIS A 52 8.06 -28.26 18.16
CA HIS A 52 8.16 -28.54 19.60
C HIS A 52 8.72 -29.94 19.89
N GLU A 53 8.33 -30.93 19.09
CA GLU A 53 8.74 -32.32 19.20
C GLU A 53 9.46 -32.76 17.92
N PRO A 54 10.42 -33.70 17.99
CA PRO A 54 11.10 -34.19 16.79
C PRO A 54 10.11 -34.76 15.77
N VAL A 55 10.23 -34.32 14.51
CA VAL A 55 9.45 -34.86 13.39
C VAL A 55 10.29 -35.81 12.53
N PRO A 56 9.73 -36.87 11.94
CA PRO A 56 10.50 -37.86 11.18
C PRO A 56 11.10 -37.34 9.86
N ALA A 57 10.54 -36.27 9.30
CA ALA A 57 10.98 -35.72 8.02
C ALA A 57 12.35 -35.03 8.14
N PRO A 58 13.33 -35.29 7.25
CA PRO A 58 14.59 -34.55 7.21
C PRO A 58 14.36 -33.05 6.97
N HIS A 59 14.87 -32.20 7.85
CA HIS A 59 14.69 -30.74 7.76
C HIS A 59 15.90 -30.00 8.37
N ARG A 60 16.05 -28.72 8.00
CA ARG A 60 16.95 -27.77 8.69
C ARG A 60 16.11 -26.90 9.65
N PRO A 61 16.70 -26.32 10.70
CA PRO A 61 15.97 -25.37 11.56
C PRO A 61 15.57 -24.11 10.78
N ALA A 62 14.40 -23.55 11.08
CA ALA A 62 13.86 -22.37 10.39
C ALA A 62 14.41 -21.03 10.94
N THR A 63 15.73 -20.93 11.04
CA THR A 63 16.45 -19.73 11.49
C THR A 63 16.56 -18.67 10.38
N SER A 64 16.87 -17.43 10.73
CA SER A 64 17.09 -16.35 9.76
C SER A 64 18.15 -16.71 8.73
N GLU A 65 19.27 -17.28 9.20
CA GLU A 65 20.36 -17.71 8.35
C GLU A 65 19.92 -18.83 7.38
N ALA A 66 19.22 -19.85 7.87
CA ALA A 66 18.77 -20.96 7.04
C ALA A 66 17.77 -20.50 5.96
N ILE A 67 16.86 -19.59 6.31
CA ILE A 67 15.90 -19.02 5.36
C ILE A 67 16.63 -18.21 4.28
N ARG A 68 17.57 -17.33 4.67
CA ARG A 68 18.37 -16.54 3.71
C ARG A 68 19.24 -17.41 2.80
N ASN A 69 19.82 -18.49 3.34
CA ASN A 69 20.59 -19.43 2.54
C ASN A 69 19.73 -20.15 1.50
N ALA A 70 18.53 -20.60 1.87
CA ALA A 70 17.60 -21.21 0.91
C ALA A 70 17.18 -20.24 -0.21
N LEU A 71 16.99 -18.96 0.12
CA LEU A 71 16.71 -17.91 -0.87
C LEU A 71 17.92 -17.65 -1.79
N TYR A 72 19.12 -17.62 -1.22
CA TYR A 72 20.37 -17.46 -1.98
C TYR A 72 20.65 -18.62 -2.93
N GLU A 73 20.36 -19.86 -2.52
CA GLU A 73 20.45 -21.04 -3.38
C GLU A 73 19.60 -20.83 -4.67
N VAL A 74 18.37 -20.32 -4.54
CA VAL A 74 17.53 -19.97 -5.69
C VAL A 74 18.13 -18.80 -6.48
N SER A 75 18.49 -17.69 -5.84
CA SER A 75 18.97 -16.49 -6.53
C SER A 75 20.34 -16.65 -7.20
N SER A 76 21.14 -17.63 -6.75
CA SER A 76 22.42 -18.03 -7.36
C SER A 76 22.27 -19.05 -8.50
N GLY A 77 21.05 -19.56 -8.74
CA GLY A 77 20.71 -20.36 -9.92
C GLY A 77 20.52 -21.86 -9.67
N GLU A 78 20.47 -22.36 -8.44
CA GLU A 78 20.19 -23.79 -8.19
C GLU A 78 18.82 -24.22 -8.74
N ALA A 79 17.85 -23.31 -8.74
CA ALA A 79 16.50 -23.55 -9.28
C ALA A 79 16.37 -23.17 -10.77
N ALA A 80 17.44 -22.76 -11.46
CA ALA A 80 17.35 -22.23 -12.82
C ALA A 80 16.87 -23.26 -13.86
N GLY A 81 17.06 -24.56 -13.58
CA GLY A 81 16.56 -25.66 -14.42
C GLY A 81 15.17 -26.15 -14.06
N ALA A 82 14.51 -25.54 -13.07
CA ALA A 82 13.15 -25.86 -12.68
C ALA A 82 12.12 -25.15 -13.57
N ASP A 83 10.92 -25.71 -13.69
CA ASP A 83 9.82 -25.02 -14.37
C ASP A 83 9.16 -23.99 -13.45
N ARG A 84 9.03 -24.35 -12.16
CA ARG A 84 8.28 -23.58 -11.16
C ARG A 84 8.99 -23.53 -9.82
N LEU A 85 8.81 -22.43 -9.11
CA LEU A 85 9.18 -22.27 -7.70
C LEU A 85 7.92 -22.19 -6.83
N PHE A 86 7.84 -23.02 -5.79
CA PHE A 86 6.85 -22.89 -4.72
C PHE A 86 7.53 -22.39 -3.44
N PHE A 87 7.05 -21.28 -2.91
CA PHE A 87 7.46 -20.73 -1.62
C PHE A 87 6.27 -20.78 -0.65
N TYR A 88 6.42 -21.52 0.44
CA TYR A 88 5.40 -21.64 1.47
C TYR A 88 5.96 -21.27 2.83
N TYR A 89 5.24 -20.42 3.56
CA TYR A 89 5.59 -20.00 4.91
C TYR A 89 4.39 -20.11 5.85
N ALA A 90 4.56 -20.82 6.97
CA ALA A 90 3.64 -20.84 8.09
C ALA A 90 4.37 -20.47 9.39
N GLY A 91 3.87 -19.45 10.09
CA GLY A 91 4.46 -18.97 11.33
C GLY A 91 3.98 -17.58 11.72
N HIS A 92 4.72 -16.92 12.61
CA HIS A 92 4.49 -15.53 12.93
C HIS A 92 4.84 -14.66 11.73
N GLY A 93 3.97 -13.71 11.45
CA GLY A 93 4.18 -12.66 10.47
C GLY A 93 3.81 -11.34 11.11
N LEU A 94 4.45 -10.29 10.64
CA LEU A 94 4.18 -8.93 11.08
C LEU A 94 3.90 -8.06 9.87
N THR A 95 3.18 -6.99 10.13
CA THR A 95 3.16 -5.84 9.24
C THR A 95 4.00 -4.75 9.89
N SER A 96 5.11 -4.35 9.25
CA SER A 96 5.74 -3.12 9.67
C SER A 96 4.87 -1.93 9.27
N PRO A 97 4.66 -0.94 10.15
CA PRO A 97 4.24 0.37 9.70
C PRO A 97 5.21 0.82 8.60
N GLY A 98 4.71 1.36 7.48
CA GLY A 98 5.56 2.29 6.76
C GLY A 98 5.94 3.42 7.71
N VAL A 99 6.85 4.29 7.29
CA VAL A 99 7.26 5.46 8.09
C VAL A 99 6.07 6.35 8.48
N GLU A 100 4.90 6.16 7.86
CA GLU A 100 3.59 6.64 8.32
C GLU A 100 2.72 5.50 8.89
N VAL A 101 2.03 5.79 9.99
CA VAL A 101 0.85 5.02 10.43
C VAL A 101 -0.04 4.86 9.19
N GLY A 102 -0.19 3.61 8.75
CA GLY A 102 -0.93 3.22 7.55
C GLY A 102 -0.32 3.57 6.16
N ALA A 103 0.97 3.42 5.94
CA ALA A 103 1.36 2.90 4.62
C ALA A 103 0.78 1.48 4.43
N PRO A 104 0.66 0.91 3.20
CA PRO A 104 0.51 -0.53 3.06
C PRO A 104 1.74 -1.17 3.71
N GLY A 105 1.57 -1.61 4.95
CA GLY A 105 2.67 -2.05 5.77
C GLY A 105 3.36 -3.28 5.18
N GLU A 106 4.69 -3.27 5.34
CA GLU A 106 5.60 -4.26 4.78
C GLU A 106 5.38 -5.62 5.46
N PRO A 107 5.06 -6.70 4.71
CA PRO A 107 4.97 -8.04 5.28
C PRO A 107 6.36 -8.55 5.67
N VAL A 108 6.50 -9.02 6.91
CA VAL A 108 7.75 -9.50 7.47
C VAL A 108 7.56 -10.93 7.99
N LEU A 109 8.48 -11.81 7.60
CA LEU A 109 8.56 -13.18 8.11
C LEU A 109 9.43 -13.20 9.36
N VAL A 110 8.98 -13.92 10.40
CA VAL A 110 9.63 -14.00 11.71
C VAL A 110 10.31 -15.36 11.87
N PRO A 111 11.65 -15.44 11.84
CA PRO A 111 12.36 -16.70 11.99
C PRO A 111 12.32 -17.27 13.43
N SER A 112 12.72 -18.53 13.58
CA SER A 112 12.63 -19.25 14.87
C SER A 112 13.66 -18.82 15.91
N ASP A 113 14.81 -18.30 15.47
CA ASP A 113 15.92 -17.77 16.30
C ASP A 113 15.63 -16.36 16.84
N MET A 114 14.39 -15.90 16.72
CA MET A 114 13.97 -14.62 17.27
C MET A 114 13.58 -14.78 18.74
N VAL A 115 14.29 -14.07 19.63
CA VAL A 115 14.02 -14.07 21.08
C VAL A 115 13.31 -12.79 21.51
N VAL A 116 13.80 -11.63 21.07
CA VAL A 116 13.26 -10.33 21.49
C VAL A 116 13.00 -9.46 20.27
N TRP A 117 11.73 -9.05 20.06
CA TRP A 117 11.28 -8.23 18.92
C TRP A 117 12.17 -7.03 18.64
N ASN A 118 12.70 -6.40 19.69
CA ASN A 118 13.53 -5.22 19.60
C ASN A 118 14.99 -5.50 19.30
N ARG A 119 15.60 -6.49 19.95
CA ARG A 119 17.00 -6.84 19.80
C ARG A 119 17.29 -7.54 18.46
N ASP A 120 16.41 -8.47 18.07
CA ASP A 120 16.68 -9.45 17.01
C ASP A 120 16.06 -9.03 15.66
N LYS A 121 15.81 -7.74 15.46
CA LYS A 121 15.16 -7.14 14.28
C LYS A 121 15.88 -7.43 12.97
N ASN A 122 17.20 -7.56 13.01
CA ASN A 122 18.06 -7.90 11.87
C ASN A 122 17.85 -9.34 11.38
N LEU A 123 17.31 -10.22 12.23
CA LEU A 123 16.99 -11.60 11.87
C LEU A 123 15.72 -11.64 11.00
N LEU A 124 14.84 -10.65 11.09
CA LEU A 124 13.60 -10.62 10.33
C LEU A 124 13.83 -10.58 8.82
N VAL A 125 12.97 -11.27 8.07
CA VAL A 125 13.07 -11.39 6.61
C VAL A 125 11.95 -10.57 5.97
N LEU A 126 12.32 -9.51 5.26
CA LEU A 126 11.38 -8.68 4.51
C LEU A 126 10.85 -9.43 3.30
N PHE A 127 9.54 -9.62 3.22
CA PHE A 127 8.96 -10.40 2.15
C PHE A 127 8.93 -9.65 0.82
N SER A 128 8.82 -8.31 0.80
CA SER A 128 8.99 -7.55 -0.45
C SER A 128 10.37 -7.75 -1.05
N ALA A 129 11.43 -7.76 -0.23
CA ALA A 129 12.79 -7.99 -0.69
C ALA A 129 12.93 -9.37 -1.34
N VAL A 130 12.30 -10.40 -0.76
CA VAL A 130 12.26 -11.76 -1.32
C VAL A 130 11.61 -11.77 -2.69
N VAL A 131 10.38 -11.27 -2.80
CA VAL A 131 9.64 -11.23 -4.07
C VAL A 131 10.43 -10.47 -5.12
N THR A 132 10.98 -9.34 -4.73
CA THR A 132 11.69 -8.45 -5.64
C THR A 132 13.03 -9.02 -6.11
N GLU A 133 13.80 -9.67 -5.24
CA GLU A 133 15.05 -10.34 -5.60
C GLU A 133 14.79 -11.49 -6.58
N LEU A 134 13.80 -12.33 -6.28
CA LEU A 134 13.50 -13.51 -7.09
C LEU A 134 12.83 -13.20 -8.42
N ARG A 135 12.22 -12.01 -8.58
CA ARG A 135 11.58 -11.59 -9.83
C ARG A 135 12.53 -11.57 -11.04
N GLY A 136 13.82 -11.33 -10.80
CA GLY A 136 14.85 -11.31 -11.85
C GLY A 136 15.55 -12.65 -12.09
N VAL A 137 15.05 -13.75 -11.51
CA VAL A 137 15.72 -15.06 -11.48
C VAL A 137 14.77 -16.14 -11.98
N ALA A 138 15.29 -17.13 -12.71
CA ALA A 138 14.55 -18.36 -13.02
C ALA A 138 14.33 -19.22 -11.75
N PRO A 139 13.24 -20.00 -11.66
CA PRO A 139 12.24 -20.28 -12.70
C PRO A 139 11.31 -19.09 -12.98
N LEU A 140 10.76 -19.06 -14.21
CA LEU A 140 9.90 -17.97 -14.68
C LEU A 140 8.52 -17.97 -14.03
N GLU A 141 8.02 -19.12 -13.55
CA GLU A 141 6.77 -19.19 -12.78
C GLU A 141 7.08 -19.38 -11.28
N GLN A 142 6.61 -18.46 -10.44
CA GLN A 142 6.88 -18.48 -9.00
C GLN A 142 5.60 -18.26 -8.17
N PHE A 143 5.34 -19.14 -7.22
CA PHE A 143 4.14 -19.13 -6.38
C PHE A 143 4.51 -18.97 -4.90
N PHE A 144 3.90 -18.00 -4.24
CA PHE A 144 4.15 -17.66 -2.84
C PHE A 144 2.85 -17.76 -2.02
N PHE A 145 2.87 -18.61 -0.99
CA PHE A 145 1.75 -18.81 -0.07
C PHE A 145 2.20 -18.47 1.36
N ILE A 146 1.62 -17.42 1.94
CA ILE A 146 2.05 -16.86 3.23
C ILE A 146 0.93 -17.01 4.25
N ASP A 147 1.03 -18.05 5.10
CA ASP A 147 0.14 -18.30 6.24
C ASP A 147 0.70 -17.66 7.52
N ALA A 148 0.52 -16.35 7.61
CA ALA A 148 1.01 -15.57 8.73
C ALA A 148 0.06 -14.41 9.08
N CYS A 149 0.13 -13.97 10.34
CA CYS A 149 -0.53 -12.75 10.79
C CYS A 149 0.04 -11.52 10.07
N ARG A 150 -0.76 -10.46 10.02
CA ARG A 150 -0.37 -9.14 9.54
C ARG A 150 -0.74 -8.06 10.56
N ASP A 151 -0.76 -8.40 11.84
CA ASP A 151 -1.10 -7.44 12.88
C ASP A 151 0.01 -6.40 13.07
N LEU A 152 -0.42 -5.18 13.41
CA LEU A 152 0.46 -4.06 13.72
C LEU A 152 0.94 -4.21 15.16
N ALA A 153 1.72 -5.25 15.46
CA ALA A 153 2.18 -5.52 16.83
C ALA A 153 3.34 -4.62 17.28
N LEU A 154 3.92 -3.83 16.37
CA LEU A 154 5.11 -3.03 16.62
C LEU A 154 4.81 -1.54 16.54
N GLN A 155 3.78 -1.11 17.27
CA GLN A 155 3.31 0.28 17.24
C GLN A 155 4.38 1.28 17.71
N ASP A 156 5.41 0.88 18.46
CA ASP A 156 6.32 1.85 19.09
C ASP A 156 7.82 1.69 18.83
N THR A 157 8.32 0.63 18.18
CA THR A 157 9.78 0.39 18.16
C THR A 157 10.38 -0.23 16.89
N PHE A 158 9.62 -0.85 15.99
CA PHE A 158 10.18 -1.47 14.78
C PHE A 158 9.90 -0.66 13.53
N ARG A 159 10.96 -0.29 12.83
CA ARG A 159 10.96 0.10 11.43
C ARG A 159 12.00 -0.81 10.75
N PRO A 160 11.60 -1.72 9.84
CA PRO A 160 12.45 -2.77 9.32
C PRO A 160 13.60 -2.20 8.54
N VAL A 161 14.73 -2.91 8.65
CA VAL A 161 15.88 -2.76 7.78
C VAL A 161 15.49 -3.21 6.39
N VAL A 162 15.41 -2.25 5.46
CA VAL A 162 15.62 -2.48 4.03
C VAL A 162 17.09 -2.87 3.87
N GLY A 163 17.43 -4.05 4.39
CA GLY A 163 18.70 -4.72 4.18
C GLY A 163 18.66 -5.23 2.75
N SER A 164 19.50 -4.62 1.92
CA SER A 164 19.39 -4.52 0.46
C SER A 164 18.31 -3.52 0.02
N LEU A 165 18.74 -2.50 -0.72
CA LEU A 165 18.00 -1.88 -1.82
C LEU A 165 17.65 -2.98 -2.85
N GLY A 166 16.81 -3.92 -2.41
CA GLY A 166 16.28 -5.01 -3.16
C GLY A 166 15.16 -4.48 -4.04
N VAL A 167 15.56 -3.76 -5.09
CA VAL A 167 15.08 -3.91 -6.47
C VAL A 167 13.64 -3.53 -6.87
N ALA A 168 13.05 -2.39 -6.44
CA ALA A 168 12.00 -1.78 -7.30
C ALA A 168 12.54 -1.35 -8.69
N TRP A 169 13.86 -1.48 -8.89
CA TRP A 169 14.53 -1.27 -10.15
C TRP A 169 15.59 -2.37 -10.36
N VAL A 170 15.30 -3.37 -11.20
CA VAL A 170 16.31 -4.34 -11.67
C VAL A 170 17.09 -3.60 -12.77
N PRO A 171 18.37 -3.23 -12.58
CA PRO A 171 19.20 -2.92 -13.73
C PRO A 171 19.27 -4.20 -14.55
N VAL A 172 18.86 -4.11 -15.82
CA VAL A 172 19.13 -5.12 -16.83
C VAL A 172 20.64 -5.42 -16.79
N ARG A 173 21.03 -6.52 -16.16
CA ARG A 173 22.36 -7.10 -16.40
C ARG A 173 22.32 -7.54 -17.85
N GLY A 174 23.25 -6.99 -18.65
CA GLY A 174 23.27 -7.16 -20.11
C GLY A 174 22.93 -8.59 -20.55
N GLY A 175 21.76 -8.72 -21.18
CA GLY A 175 21.11 -9.98 -21.53
C GLY A 175 19.60 -9.74 -21.70
N THR A 176 18.90 -10.63 -22.41
CA THR A 176 17.44 -10.59 -22.57
C THR A 176 16.80 -10.52 -21.17
N PRO A 177 15.92 -9.55 -20.88
CA PRO A 177 15.37 -9.40 -19.53
C PRO A 177 14.55 -10.64 -19.14
N VAL A 178 14.98 -11.32 -18.07
CA VAL A 178 14.23 -12.40 -17.42
C VAL A 178 13.36 -11.74 -16.35
N VAL A 179 12.04 -11.76 -16.54
CA VAL A 179 11.06 -11.28 -15.55
C VAL A 179 10.15 -12.46 -15.24
N ALA A 180 10.21 -12.94 -14.00
CA ALA A 180 9.38 -14.04 -13.55
C ALA A 180 7.94 -13.57 -13.27
N ASP A 181 6.98 -14.39 -13.67
CA ASP A 181 5.58 -14.33 -13.32
C ASP A 181 5.38 -14.84 -11.89
N GLN A 182 5.09 -13.90 -11.00
CA GLN A 182 4.96 -14.16 -9.57
C GLN A 182 3.50 -14.16 -9.15
N HIS A 183 3.11 -15.14 -8.36
CA HIS A 183 1.76 -15.32 -7.84
C HIS A 183 1.80 -15.36 -6.32
N ILE A 184 1.17 -14.39 -5.65
CA ILE A 184 1.29 -14.23 -4.19
C ILE A 184 -0.08 -14.31 -3.54
N MET A 185 -0.22 -15.12 -2.49
CA MET A 185 -1.43 -15.23 -1.68
C MET A 185 -1.09 -15.09 -0.20
N TYR A 186 -1.62 -14.04 0.42
CA TYR A 186 -1.55 -13.86 1.87
C TYR A 186 -2.78 -14.43 2.54
N ALA A 187 -2.61 -15.08 3.70
CA ALA A 187 -3.72 -15.58 4.51
C ALA A 187 -4.60 -14.46 5.09
N THR A 188 -4.04 -13.29 5.40
CA THR A 188 -4.72 -12.19 6.10
C THR A 188 -4.60 -10.83 5.38
N SER A 189 -5.58 -9.95 5.64
CA SER A 189 -5.54 -8.54 5.26
C SER A 189 -4.58 -7.75 6.16
N LEU A 190 -4.04 -6.64 5.65
CA LEU A 190 -3.19 -5.71 6.40
C LEU A 190 -3.80 -5.32 7.76
N GLY A 191 -3.04 -5.42 8.85
CA GLY A 191 -3.46 -5.01 10.20
C GLY A 191 -4.35 -6.02 10.94
N ARG A 192 -4.50 -7.25 10.43
CA ARG A 192 -5.40 -8.26 11.01
C ARG A 192 -4.64 -9.54 11.40
N ARG A 193 -5.19 -10.28 12.38
CA ARG A 193 -4.64 -11.54 12.88
C ARG A 193 -5.19 -12.73 12.11
N ALA A 194 -4.33 -13.71 11.82
CA ALA A 194 -4.74 -15.03 11.34
C ALA A 194 -5.35 -15.82 12.50
N ALA A 195 -6.41 -16.56 12.24
CA ALA A 195 -7.04 -17.40 13.27
C ALA A 195 -6.41 -18.81 13.23
N ALA A 196 -6.08 -19.34 14.41
CA ALA A 196 -5.77 -20.75 14.59
C ALA A 196 -6.94 -21.43 15.29
N ASN A 197 -7.29 -22.64 14.85
CA ASN A 197 -8.31 -23.43 15.52
C ASN A 197 -7.68 -24.18 16.71
N ALA A 198 -7.89 -23.66 17.92
CA ALA A 198 -7.35 -24.24 19.15
C ALA A 198 -7.83 -25.67 19.46
N ARG A 199 -8.95 -26.13 18.87
CA ARG A 199 -9.43 -27.52 19.03
C ARG A 199 -8.77 -28.50 18.07
N LEU A 200 -8.24 -28.03 16.95
CA LEU A 200 -7.68 -28.86 15.88
C LEU A 200 -6.16 -28.65 15.69
N ASN A 201 -5.52 -27.80 16.48
CA ASN A 201 -4.11 -27.42 16.36
C ASN A 201 -3.69 -27.12 14.91
N GLN A 202 -4.50 -26.34 14.18
CA GLN A 202 -4.24 -26.01 12.76
C GLN A 202 -4.63 -24.56 12.43
N GLY A 203 -3.95 -23.97 11.45
CA GLY A 203 -4.37 -22.70 10.84
C GLY A 203 -5.74 -22.82 10.14
N VAL A 204 -6.45 -21.70 9.96
CA VAL A 204 -7.71 -21.67 9.18
C VAL A 204 -7.44 -21.54 7.68
N PHE A 205 -6.31 -20.95 7.27
CA PHE A 205 -5.95 -20.73 5.86
C PHE A 205 -5.49 -22.01 5.18
N THR A 206 -4.44 -22.65 5.72
CA THR A 206 -3.77 -23.76 5.05
C THR A 206 -4.70 -24.93 4.72
N PRO A 207 -5.63 -25.39 5.59
CA PRO A 207 -6.57 -26.44 5.19
C PRO A 207 -7.40 -26.08 3.95
N LEU A 208 -7.87 -24.84 3.84
CA LEU A 208 -8.65 -24.38 2.68
C LEU A 208 -7.78 -24.20 1.43
N LEU A 209 -6.52 -23.76 1.61
CA LEU A 209 -5.53 -23.76 0.54
C LEU A 209 -5.30 -25.18 0.03
N MET A 210 -5.11 -26.15 0.92
CA MET A 210 -4.89 -27.55 0.57
C MET A 210 -6.13 -28.18 -0.07
N ASP A 211 -7.33 -27.88 0.41
CA ASP A 211 -8.58 -28.33 -0.22
C ASP A 211 -8.65 -27.81 -1.67
N GLY A 212 -8.37 -26.52 -1.87
CA GLY A 212 -8.29 -25.91 -3.19
C GLY A 212 -7.24 -26.55 -4.10
N LEU A 213 -6.01 -26.77 -3.60
CA LEU A 213 -4.92 -27.42 -4.33
C LEU A 213 -5.18 -28.91 -4.61
N ARG A 214 -6.06 -29.57 -3.87
CA ARG A 214 -6.53 -30.92 -4.16
C ARG A 214 -7.69 -30.95 -5.17
N GLY A 215 -8.17 -29.80 -5.61
CA GLY A 215 -9.21 -29.70 -6.62
C GLY A 215 -10.63 -29.88 -6.09
N VAL A 216 -10.94 -29.38 -4.88
CA VAL A 216 -12.36 -29.28 -4.47
C VAL A 216 -13.16 -28.45 -5.47
N SER A 217 -14.44 -28.81 -5.67
CA SER A 217 -15.30 -28.25 -6.72
C SER A 217 -15.24 -26.73 -6.81
N THR A 218 -15.29 -26.02 -5.68
CA THR A 218 -15.28 -24.54 -5.63
C THR A 218 -13.94 -23.89 -6.01
N ALA A 219 -12.85 -24.65 -6.16
CA ALA A 219 -11.55 -24.19 -6.68
C ALA A 219 -11.33 -24.57 -8.15
N LEU A 220 -12.18 -25.41 -8.73
CA LEU A 220 -12.05 -25.87 -10.10
C LEU A 220 -12.54 -24.81 -11.10
N VAL A 221 -11.92 -24.82 -12.27
CA VAL A 221 -12.41 -24.21 -13.50
C VAL A 221 -12.27 -25.24 -14.62
N TRP A 222 -13.16 -25.21 -15.60
CA TRP A 222 -13.07 -26.12 -16.74
C TRP A 222 -12.20 -25.50 -17.84
N SER A 223 -11.25 -26.28 -18.35
CA SER A 223 -10.39 -25.94 -19.47
C SER A 223 -10.96 -26.54 -20.74
N THR A 224 -11.35 -25.69 -21.68
CA THR A 224 -11.96 -26.11 -22.94
C THR A 224 -10.90 -26.64 -23.91
N CYS A 225 -9.69 -26.08 -23.87
CA CYS A 225 -8.57 -26.55 -24.69
C CYS A 225 -8.14 -27.96 -24.26
N GLU A 226 -7.92 -28.14 -22.97
CA GLU A 226 -7.41 -29.40 -22.41
C GLU A 226 -8.51 -30.41 -22.09
N GLN A 227 -9.79 -30.04 -22.21
CA GLN A 227 -10.96 -30.88 -21.92
C GLN A 227 -10.92 -31.53 -20.52
N GLN A 228 -10.47 -30.76 -19.53
CA GLN A 228 -10.33 -31.21 -18.14
C GLN A 228 -10.59 -30.08 -17.16
N TYR A 229 -10.73 -30.40 -15.88
CA TYR A 229 -10.75 -29.38 -14.84
C TYR A 229 -9.34 -28.95 -14.45
N GLU A 230 -9.20 -27.69 -14.06
CA GLU A 230 -7.96 -27.10 -13.61
C GLU A 230 -8.20 -26.32 -12.32
N VAL A 231 -7.18 -26.29 -11.46
CA VAL A 231 -7.07 -25.30 -10.38
C VAL A 231 -6.09 -24.26 -10.88
N ARG A 232 -6.58 -23.05 -11.13
CA ARG A 232 -5.77 -21.88 -11.47
C ARG A 232 -5.47 -21.06 -10.24
N PHE A 233 -4.44 -20.23 -10.30
CA PHE A 233 -4.11 -19.37 -9.16
C PHE A 233 -5.29 -18.45 -8.77
N SER A 234 -5.99 -17.88 -9.75
CA SER A 234 -7.17 -17.04 -9.51
C SER A 234 -8.37 -17.81 -8.94
N SER A 235 -8.58 -19.07 -9.38
CA SER A 235 -9.69 -19.90 -8.90
C SER A 235 -9.43 -20.39 -7.48
N LEU A 236 -8.18 -20.76 -7.17
CA LEU A 236 -7.72 -21.08 -5.82
C LEU A 236 -7.91 -19.88 -4.88
N ALA A 237 -7.45 -18.69 -5.29
CA ALA A 237 -7.61 -17.48 -4.48
C ALA A 237 -9.08 -17.16 -4.17
N ARG A 238 -9.96 -17.32 -5.16
CA ARG A 238 -11.40 -17.14 -5.02
C ARG A 238 -12.00 -18.16 -4.05
N HIS A 239 -11.65 -19.43 -4.20
CA HIS A 239 -12.09 -20.50 -3.30
C HIS A 239 -11.73 -20.17 -1.85
N VAL A 240 -10.45 -19.91 -1.59
CA VAL A 240 -9.96 -19.64 -0.23
C VAL A 240 -10.62 -18.39 0.36
N LYS A 241 -10.79 -17.32 -0.44
CA LYS A 241 -11.46 -16.09 0.01
C LYS A 241 -12.92 -16.31 0.38
N THR A 242 -13.67 -17.06 -0.42
CA THR A 242 -15.08 -17.34 -0.19
C THR A 242 -15.28 -18.29 0.99
N ALA A 243 -14.46 -19.35 1.09
CA ALA A 243 -14.60 -20.39 2.11
C ALA A 243 -14.20 -19.94 3.53
N ILE A 244 -13.36 -18.90 3.64
CA ILE A 244 -12.92 -18.37 4.95
C ILE A 244 -14.05 -17.68 5.72
N ARG A 245 -14.92 -16.90 5.06
CA ARG A 245 -15.94 -16.09 5.74
C ARG A 245 -16.92 -16.91 6.60
N PRO A 246 -17.54 -18.00 6.10
CA PRO A 246 -18.45 -18.82 6.90
C PRO A 246 -17.73 -19.53 8.05
N ARG A 247 -16.48 -19.95 7.83
CA ARG A 247 -15.69 -20.70 8.82
C ARG A 247 -15.31 -19.84 10.02
N LEU A 248 -15.05 -18.54 9.81
CA LEU A 248 -14.84 -17.56 10.88
C LEU A 248 -16.11 -17.27 11.69
N ALA A 249 -17.27 -17.20 11.03
CA ALA A 249 -18.56 -16.89 11.67
C ALA A 249 -19.03 -17.97 12.65
N GLY A 250 -18.59 -19.22 12.47
CA GLY A 250 -18.92 -20.35 13.35
C GLY A 250 -17.99 -20.55 14.56
N MET A 251 -16.96 -19.71 14.73
CA MET A 251 -15.97 -19.84 15.80
C MET A 251 -16.27 -18.88 16.96
N VAL A 252 -16.28 -19.38 18.20
CA VAL A 252 -16.45 -18.57 19.41
C VAL A 252 -15.12 -17.89 19.75
N GLY A 253 -15.12 -16.58 20.02
CA GLY A 253 -13.92 -15.82 20.41
C GLY A 253 -13.12 -15.24 19.24
N THR A 254 -13.68 -15.18 18.03
CA THR A 254 -13.07 -14.57 16.84
C THR A 254 -13.40 -13.08 16.67
N GLU A 255 -14.05 -12.43 17.65
CA GLU A 255 -14.25 -10.98 17.65
C GLU A 255 -12.89 -10.27 17.61
N GLY A 256 -12.50 -9.77 16.42
CA GLY A 256 -11.20 -9.13 16.17
C GLY A 256 -10.28 -9.86 15.17
N PHE A 257 -10.54 -11.14 14.86
CA PHE A 257 -9.82 -11.91 13.84
C PHE A 257 -10.53 -11.75 12.48
N VAL A 258 -9.93 -10.96 11.57
CA VAL A 258 -10.43 -10.81 10.19
C VAL A 258 -9.41 -11.41 9.25
N GLN A 259 -9.56 -12.70 8.97
CA GLN A 259 -8.78 -13.37 7.93
C GLN A 259 -9.47 -13.11 6.59
N GLU A 260 -8.85 -12.31 5.73
CA GLU A 260 -9.32 -12.06 4.37
C GLU A 260 -8.13 -12.22 3.43
N PRO A 261 -8.10 -13.28 2.60
CA PRO A 261 -6.98 -13.52 1.70
C PRO A 261 -6.76 -12.34 0.75
N GLN A 262 -5.48 -11.98 0.57
CA GLN A 262 -5.08 -10.94 -0.36
C GLN A 262 -4.20 -11.51 -1.46
N VAL A 263 -4.53 -11.15 -2.70
CA VAL A 263 -3.71 -11.41 -3.88
C VAL A 263 -3.28 -10.05 -4.44
N PRO A 264 -2.03 -9.60 -4.22
CA PRO A 264 -1.53 -8.42 -4.89
C PRO A 264 -1.51 -8.67 -6.40
N MET A 265 -1.83 -7.64 -7.19
CA MET A 265 -1.73 -7.76 -8.65
C MET A 265 -0.25 -7.65 -9.03
N THR A 266 0.32 -8.74 -9.52
CA THR A 266 1.73 -8.83 -9.93
C THR A 266 1.93 -8.59 -11.41
N GLY A 267 0.85 -8.64 -12.20
CA GLY A 267 0.87 -8.57 -13.66
C GLY A 267 1.02 -9.93 -14.35
N ALA A 268 1.17 -11.02 -13.58
CA ALA A 268 1.33 -12.38 -14.09
C ALA A 268 0.04 -12.95 -14.70
N GLU A 269 0.19 -13.78 -15.73
CA GLU A 269 -0.93 -14.51 -16.36
C GLU A 269 -1.48 -15.58 -15.41
N ASP A 270 -2.78 -15.90 -15.50
CA ASP A 270 -3.41 -16.83 -14.56
C ASP A 270 -2.96 -18.29 -14.76
N ALA A 271 -1.92 -18.68 -14.03
CA ALA A 271 -1.25 -19.96 -14.17
C ALA A 271 -2.05 -21.15 -13.61
N VAL A 272 -1.94 -22.29 -14.30
CA VAL A 272 -2.52 -23.58 -13.90
C VAL A 272 -1.64 -24.25 -12.85
N LEU A 273 -2.18 -24.47 -11.65
CA LEU A 273 -1.49 -25.14 -10.54
C LEU A 273 -1.67 -26.66 -10.61
N VAL A 274 -2.89 -27.13 -10.86
CA VAL A 274 -3.25 -28.55 -10.87
C VAL A 274 -4.25 -28.82 -11.98
N ALA A 275 -4.07 -29.94 -12.69
CA ALA A 275 -5.06 -30.48 -13.62
C ALA A 275 -5.79 -31.67 -12.99
N VAL A 276 -7.10 -31.73 -13.14
CA VAL A 276 -7.99 -32.74 -12.58
C VAL A 276 -8.85 -33.31 -13.72
N PRO A 277 -8.74 -34.62 -14.02
CA PRO A 277 -9.58 -35.27 -15.03
C PRO A 277 -11.08 -35.14 -14.73
N ALA A 278 -11.89 -34.97 -15.78
CA ALA A 278 -13.33 -34.72 -15.66
C ALA A 278 -14.10 -35.80 -14.90
N ASP A 279 -13.68 -37.06 -15.04
CA ASP A 279 -14.27 -38.23 -14.40
C ASP A 279 -13.97 -38.35 -12.90
N GLN A 280 -12.98 -37.61 -12.40
CA GLN A 280 -12.61 -37.58 -10.98
C GLN A 280 -13.35 -36.49 -10.20
N VAL A 281 -14.14 -35.65 -10.86
CA VAL A 281 -14.85 -34.53 -10.23
C VAL A 281 -16.30 -34.93 -9.94
N PRO A 282 -16.73 -34.96 -8.66
CA PRO A 282 -18.09 -35.33 -8.31
C PRO A 282 -19.09 -34.23 -8.75
N PRO A 283 -20.31 -34.61 -9.17
CA PRO A 283 -21.36 -33.66 -9.50
C PRO A 283 -21.91 -32.92 -8.26
N VAL A 284 -22.58 -31.81 -8.51
CA VAL A 284 -23.14 -30.88 -7.54
C VAL A 284 -24.67 -30.85 -7.66
N THR A 285 -25.35 -31.03 -6.53
CA THR A 285 -26.82 -30.98 -6.46
C THR A 285 -27.37 -29.55 -6.57
N VAL A 286 -28.24 -29.29 -7.55
CA VAL A 286 -29.00 -28.04 -7.69
C VAL A 286 -30.49 -28.28 -7.49
N ARG A 287 -31.14 -27.45 -6.67
CA ARG A 287 -32.59 -27.47 -6.41
C ARG A 287 -33.27 -26.27 -7.08
N ILE A 288 -34.13 -26.51 -8.05
CA ILE A 288 -34.82 -25.45 -8.81
C ILE A 288 -36.26 -25.32 -8.31
N GLN A 289 -36.66 -24.12 -7.90
CA GLN A 289 -37.99 -23.84 -7.34
C GLN A 289 -38.77 -22.88 -8.25
N VAL A 290 -39.95 -23.27 -8.72
CA VAL A 290 -40.79 -22.43 -9.60
C VAL A 290 -42.00 -21.86 -8.86
N ARG A 291 -42.21 -20.54 -8.99
CA ARG A 291 -43.37 -19.80 -8.50
C ARG A 291 -43.94 -18.88 -9.61
N PRO A 292 -45.24 -18.56 -9.61
CA PRO A 292 -46.29 -19.09 -8.74
C PRO A 292 -46.64 -20.55 -9.09
N GLY A 293 -47.34 -21.26 -8.19
CA GLY A 293 -47.71 -22.66 -8.39
C GLY A 293 -48.49 -22.91 -9.69
N ALA A 294 -49.32 -21.95 -10.10
CA ALA A 294 -50.11 -22.00 -11.33
C ALA A 294 -49.27 -22.08 -12.62
N ALA A 295 -47.99 -21.69 -12.59
CA ALA A 295 -47.12 -21.81 -13.74
C ALA A 295 -46.56 -23.23 -13.93
N ARG A 296 -46.60 -24.09 -12.89
CA ARG A 296 -45.87 -25.37 -12.87
C ARG A 296 -46.41 -26.40 -13.85
N ASP A 297 -47.72 -26.44 -14.05
CA ASP A 297 -48.36 -27.45 -14.88
C ASP A 297 -47.99 -27.31 -16.37
N ALA A 298 -47.67 -26.09 -16.81
CA ALA A 298 -47.25 -25.77 -18.17
C ALA A 298 -45.77 -25.38 -18.27
N CYS A 299 -45.00 -25.50 -17.19
CA CYS A 299 -43.60 -25.07 -17.17
C CYS A 299 -42.67 -26.14 -17.74
N THR A 300 -41.72 -25.71 -18.57
CA THR A 300 -40.51 -26.44 -18.94
C THR A 300 -39.33 -25.74 -18.28
N LEU A 301 -38.51 -26.51 -17.57
CA LEU A 301 -37.21 -26.07 -17.06
C LEU A 301 -36.13 -26.63 -17.96
N THR A 302 -35.16 -25.78 -18.32
CA THR A 302 -33.98 -26.19 -19.11
C THR A 302 -32.72 -25.68 -18.43
N VAL A 303 -31.71 -26.53 -18.36
CA VAL A 303 -30.37 -26.20 -17.87
C VAL A 303 -29.39 -26.40 -19.00
N ALA A 304 -28.68 -25.34 -19.33
CA ALA A 304 -27.65 -25.33 -20.35
C ALA A 304 -26.30 -25.02 -19.70
N SER A 305 -25.22 -25.65 -20.20
CA SER A 305 -23.84 -25.28 -19.91
C SER A 305 -23.26 -24.54 -21.12
N PRO A 306 -23.74 -23.33 -21.44
CA PRO A 306 -23.36 -22.68 -22.68
C PRO A 306 -21.86 -22.31 -22.64
N GLN A 307 -21.06 -23.06 -23.39
CA GLN A 307 -19.67 -22.74 -23.68
C GLN A 307 -19.61 -21.84 -24.91
N PRO A 308 -18.58 -21.00 -25.06
CA PRO A 308 -18.31 -20.26 -26.29
C PRO A 308 -18.38 -21.13 -27.57
N GLY A 309 -19.54 -21.21 -28.21
CA GLY A 309 -19.80 -22.03 -29.41
C GLY A 309 -20.59 -23.33 -29.21
N ASP A 310 -20.99 -23.68 -27.99
CA ASP A 310 -21.85 -24.85 -27.69
C ASP A 310 -22.96 -24.46 -26.70
N ALA A 311 -24.21 -24.58 -27.12
CA ALA A 311 -25.37 -24.30 -26.26
C ALA A 311 -25.52 -25.35 -25.14
N GLY A 312 -24.98 -26.56 -25.34
CA GLY A 312 -24.81 -27.61 -24.33
C GLY A 312 -26.00 -27.80 -23.40
N GLU A 313 -27.20 -28.08 -23.93
CA GLU A 313 -28.34 -28.43 -23.10
C GLU A 313 -28.01 -29.71 -22.30
N ARG A 314 -28.04 -29.61 -20.96
CA ARG A 314 -27.63 -30.70 -20.05
C ARG A 314 -28.80 -31.40 -19.39
N TRP A 315 -29.90 -30.68 -19.18
CA TRP A 315 -31.06 -31.20 -18.49
C TRP A 315 -32.31 -30.41 -18.84
N THR A 316 -33.42 -31.12 -19.04
CA THR A 316 -34.74 -30.53 -19.23
C THR A 316 -35.76 -31.31 -18.41
N SER A 317 -36.75 -30.60 -17.85
CA SER A 317 -37.82 -31.19 -17.04
C SER A 317 -39.15 -30.50 -17.27
N GLY A 318 -40.22 -31.28 -17.18
CA GLY A 318 -41.59 -30.85 -17.41
C GLY A 318 -41.97 -30.73 -18.89
N PRO A 319 -43.21 -30.30 -19.17
CA PRO A 319 -44.30 -30.09 -18.21
C PRO A 319 -44.96 -31.41 -17.74
N PRO A 320 -45.46 -31.52 -16.48
CA PRO A 320 -45.39 -30.52 -15.40
C PRO A 320 -44.05 -30.57 -14.64
N VAL A 321 -43.68 -29.47 -13.96
CA VAL A 321 -42.49 -29.43 -13.09
C VAL A 321 -42.87 -29.56 -11.62
N GLU A 322 -42.05 -30.29 -10.87
CA GLU A 322 -42.19 -30.45 -9.43
C GLU A 322 -42.02 -29.12 -8.67
N PRO A 323 -42.60 -28.97 -7.46
CA PRO A 323 -42.38 -27.79 -6.61
C PRO A 323 -40.90 -27.48 -6.35
N THR A 324 -40.07 -28.52 -6.32
CA THR A 324 -38.61 -28.44 -6.28
C THR A 324 -38.03 -29.54 -7.16
N SER A 325 -37.52 -29.17 -8.33
CA SER A 325 -36.81 -30.10 -9.21
C SER A 325 -35.35 -30.22 -8.75
N VAL A 326 -34.79 -31.43 -8.74
CA VAL A 326 -33.39 -31.69 -8.33
C VAL A 326 -32.61 -32.19 -9.53
N VAL A 327 -31.44 -31.60 -9.78
CA VAL A 327 -30.53 -32.00 -10.86
C VAL A 327 -29.10 -32.08 -10.32
N GLU A 328 -28.37 -33.13 -10.70
CA GLU A 328 -26.94 -33.28 -10.43
C GLU A 328 -26.15 -32.79 -11.63
N LEU A 329 -25.30 -31.77 -11.44
CA LEU A 329 -24.56 -31.11 -12.51
C LEU A 329 -23.07 -31.12 -12.18
N PRO A 330 -22.17 -31.42 -13.13
CA PRO A 330 -20.74 -31.25 -12.88
C PRO A 330 -20.42 -29.77 -12.55
N PRO A 331 -19.38 -29.46 -11.75
CA PRO A 331 -19.08 -28.08 -11.39
C PRO A 331 -18.81 -27.21 -12.63
N PHE A 332 -19.63 -26.19 -12.89
CA PHE A 332 -19.52 -25.34 -14.08
C PHE A 332 -20.40 -24.09 -13.97
N ASP A 333 -20.30 -23.17 -14.94
CA ASP A 333 -21.21 -22.03 -15.08
C ASP A 333 -22.40 -22.42 -15.96
N TYR A 334 -23.62 -22.33 -15.41
CA TYR A 334 -24.85 -22.76 -16.09
C TYR A 334 -25.84 -21.62 -16.28
N THR A 335 -26.66 -21.75 -17.33
CA THR A 335 -27.88 -20.97 -17.50
C THR A 335 -29.09 -21.87 -17.22
N PHE A 336 -29.96 -21.36 -16.37
CA PHE A 336 -31.25 -21.95 -16.03
C PHE A 336 -32.34 -21.14 -16.74
N ARG A 337 -33.27 -21.82 -17.40
CA ARG A 337 -34.42 -21.22 -18.07
C ARG A 337 -35.70 -21.86 -17.55
N ALA A 338 -36.71 -21.04 -17.29
CA ALA A 338 -38.05 -21.46 -16.95
C ALA A 338 -39.03 -20.79 -17.91
N ARG A 339 -39.74 -21.61 -18.68
CA ARG A 339 -40.75 -21.17 -19.63
C ARG A 339 -42.07 -21.82 -19.28
N ALA A 340 -43.15 -21.06 -19.20
CA ALA A 340 -44.50 -21.61 -19.05
C ALA A 340 -45.47 -20.88 -19.98
N GLU A 341 -46.41 -21.60 -20.59
CA GLU A 341 -47.42 -21.00 -21.44
C GLU A 341 -48.26 -19.98 -20.65
N GLY A 342 -48.44 -18.78 -21.20
CA GLY A 342 -49.13 -17.67 -20.53
C GLY A 342 -48.27 -16.87 -19.53
N PHE A 343 -47.00 -17.23 -19.32
CA PHE A 343 -46.07 -16.49 -18.46
C PHE A 343 -44.86 -15.99 -19.25
N GLY A 344 -44.21 -14.92 -18.77
CA GLY A 344 -42.91 -14.47 -19.30
C GLY A 344 -41.81 -15.50 -19.00
N GLU A 345 -40.89 -15.71 -19.95
CA GLU A 345 -39.70 -16.55 -19.74
C GLU A 345 -38.81 -15.91 -18.67
N ALA A 346 -38.38 -16.72 -17.70
CA ALA A 346 -37.38 -16.30 -16.73
C ALA A 346 -36.07 -17.04 -16.97
N LYS A 347 -34.97 -16.28 -16.92
CA LYS A 347 -33.62 -16.76 -17.19
C LYS A 347 -32.67 -16.30 -16.08
N ILE A 348 -31.85 -17.22 -15.58
CA ILE A 348 -30.86 -16.94 -14.53
C ILE A 348 -29.58 -17.71 -14.84
N SER A 349 -28.44 -17.02 -14.92
CA SER A 349 -27.13 -17.65 -15.02
C SER A 349 -26.43 -17.70 -13.66
N ARG A 350 -25.86 -18.85 -13.28
CA ARG A 350 -25.19 -19.07 -12.00
C ARG A 350 -23.95 -19.95 -12.14
N ALA A 351 -22.95 -19.65 -11.32
CA ALA A 351 -21.82 -20.52 -11.08
C ALA A 351 -22.23 -21.65 -10.13
N VAL A 352 -22.23 -22.90 -10.61
CA VAL A 352 -22.62 -24.09 -9.84
C VAL A 352 -21.37 -24.86 -9.48
N TYR A 353 -20.81 -24.56 -8.31
CA TYR A 353 -19.65 -25.27 -7.77
C TYR A 353 -19.90 -25.83 -6.37
N GLU A 354 -21.07 -25.53 -5.80
CA GLU A 354 -21.58 -26.03 -4.53
C GLU A 354 -23.10 -26.18 -4.61
N SER A 355 -23.66 -27.01 -3.74
CA SER A 355 -25.09 -27.30 -3.78
C SER A 355 -25.90 -26.04 -3.50
N MET A 356 -26.87 -25.72 -4.38
CA MET A 356 -27.59 -24.45 -4.29
C MET A 356 -29.08 -24.57 -4.63
N VAL A 357 -29.83 -23.51 -4.31
CA VAL A 357 -31.25 -23.37 -4.63
C VAL A 357 -31.44 -22.21 -5.61
N ILE A 358 -32.14 -22.45 -6.71
CA ILE A 358 -32.43 -21.44 -7.75
C ILE A 358 -33.94 -21.16 -7.76
N PRO A 359 -34.38 -19.99 -7.27
CA PRO A 359 -35.78 -19.61 -7.30
C PRO A 359 -36.13 -18.90 -8.61
N PHE A 360 -37.11 -19.44 -9.34
CA PHE A 360 -37.79 -18.77 -10.44
C PHE A 360 -39.11 -18.16 -10.00
N ARG A 361 -39.32 -16.91 -10.41
CA ARG A 361 -40.61 -16.23 -10.32
C ARG A 361 -41.04 -15.84 -11.72
N LEU A 362 -42.04 -16.54 -12.25
CA LEU A 362 -42.62 -16.27 -13.56
C LEU A 362 -43.72 -15.22 -13.42
N GLU A 363 -43.65 -14.19 -14.27
CA GLU A 363 -44.66 -13.13 -14.32
C GLU A 363 -45.82 -13.59 -15.23
N GLY A 364 -47.03 -13.63 -14.66
CA GLY A 364 -48.24 -13.95 -15.42
C GLY A 364 -48.68 -12.78 -16.29
N PRO A 365 -49.67 -12.98 -17.17
CA PRO A 365 -50.23 -11.87 -17.94
C PRO A 365 -50.82 -10.85 -16.96
N PRO A 366 -50.74 -9.53 -17.25
CA PRO A 366 -51.43 -8.54 -16.44
C PRO A 366 -52.90 -8.95 -16.36
N THR A 367 -53.39 -9.19 -15.14
CA THR A 367 -54.83 -9.40 -14.88
C THR A 367 -55.58 -8.21 -15.44
N VAL A 368 -56.26 -8.42 -16.57
CA VAL A 368 -57.29 -7.50 -17.05
C VAL A 368 -58.37 -7.53 -15.98
N VAL A 369 -58.47 -6.46 -15.20
CA VAL A 369 -59.60 -6.24 -14.30
C VAL A 369 -60.83 -6.06 -15.20
N PRO A 370 -61.89 -6.87 -15.08
CA PRO A 370 -63.13 -6.64 -15.81
C PRO A 370 -63.74 -5.32 -15.32
N GLU A 371 -63.85 -4.35 -16.22
CA GLU A 371 -64.51 -3.08 -15.97
C GLU A 371 -66.04 -3.29 -16.07
N ASP A 372 -66.64 -3.86 -15.03
CA ASP A 372 -68.10 -3.84 -14.85
C ASP A 372 -68.50 -2.54 -14.14
N ALA A 373 -68.75 -1.50 -14.93
CA ALA A 373 -69.56 -0.34 -14.54
C ALA A 373 -70.53 0.01 -15.68
N PRO A 374 -71.85 0.15 -15.42
CA PRO A 374 -72.86 0.27 -16.46
C PRO A 374 -72.83 1.63 -17.18
N PRO A 375 -73.27 1.69 -18.45
CA PRO A 375 -73.16 2.90 -19.27
C PRO A 375 -74.27 3.90 -18.96
N ALA A 376 -73.92 5.19 -18.94
CA ALA A 376 -74.89 6.28 -19.05
C ALA A 376 -75.27 6.51 -20.53
N PRO A 377 -76.52 6.92 -20.86
CA PRO A 377 -77.02 6.87 -22.22
C PRO A 377 -76.83 8.20 -22.97
N GLY A 378 -76.31 8.09 -24.19
CA GLY A 378 -76.84 8.72 -25.41
C GLY A 378 -76.48 10.19 -25.70
N ALA A 379 -75.90 10.43 -26.88
CA ALA A 379 -76.56 11.14 -28.00
C ALA A 379 -75.58 11.43 -29.16
N GLY A 380 -76.02 11.14 -30.40
CA GLY A 380 -75.68 11.97 -31.57
C GLY A 380 -74.65 11.46 -32.58
N LEU A 381 -75.12 10.66 -33.53
CA LEU A 381 -74.62 10.54 -34.92
C LEU A 381 -74.96 11.83 -35.75
N PRO A 382 -74.63 12.01 -37.06
CA PRO A 382 -73.72 11.28 -38.00
C PRO A 382 -72.94 12.19 -39.01
N GLU A 383 -72.28 11.52 -39.97
CA GLU A 383 -72.01 11.91 -41.38
C GLU A 383 -70.69 12.61 -41.79
N GLY A 384 -70.04 11.99 -42.77
CA GLY A 384 -69.04 12.63 -43.63
C GLY A 384 -67.99 11.69 -44.25
N GLY A 385 -68.36 10.85 -45.22
CA GLY A 385 -67.41 10.45 -46.28
C GLY A 385 -67.22 11.60 -47.30
N PRO A 386 -66.46 11.47 -48.41
CA PRO A 386 -65.88 10.25 -49.00
C PRO A 386 -64.45 10.42 -49.62
N TYR A 387 -64.00 9.38 -50.34
CA TYR A 387 -62.94 9.32 -51.37
C TYR A 387 -61.45 9.06 -50.98
N ALA A 388 -60.98 7.90 -51.48
CA ALA A 388 -59.58 7.46 -51.67
C ALA A 388 -59.01 8.03 -53.01
N PRO A 389 -57.81 7.68 -53.57
CA PRO A 389 -56.83 6.62 -53.21
C PRO A 389 -55.31 6.93 -53.47
N GLY A 390 -54.45 5.93 -53.23
CA GLY A 390 -53.08 5.79 -53.75
C GLY A 390 -52.03 5.65 -52.63
N GLY A 391 -51.15 4.67 -52.54
CA GLY A 391 -50.66 3.63 -53.44
C GLY A 391 -49.17 3.42 -53.08
N ALA A 392 -48.73 2.20 -52.75
CA ALA A 392 -47.31 1.80 -52.78
C ALA A 392 -47.17 0.29 -52.49
N ASP A 393 -46.94 -0.43 -53.59
CA ASP A 393 -46.14 -1.63 -53.79
C ASP A 393 -45.75 -2.53 -52.60
N ARG A 394 -46.30 -3.74 -52.68
CA ARG A 394 -45.81 -4.98 -52.08
C ARG A 394 -44.69 -5.55 -52.95
N PRO A 395 -43.50 -5.88 -52.43
CA PRO A 395 -42.61 -6.83 -53.10
C PRO A 395 -43.15 -8.27 -52.92
N PRO A 396 -42.89 -9.18 -53.88
CA PRO A 396 -43.38 -10.55 -53.87
C PRO A 396 -42.61 -11.45 -52.87
N PRO A 397 -43.18 -12.61 -52.47
CA PRO A 397 -42.51 -13.54 -51.57
C PRO A 397 -41.29 -14.12 -52.27
N THR A 398 -40.10 -13.92 -51.67
CA THR A 398 -38.87 -14.54 -52.16
C THR A 398 -38.74 -15.92 -51.53
N LEU A 399 -38.48 -16.88 -52.41
CA LEU A 399 -38.33 -18.31 -52.18
C LEU A 399 -37.33 -18.64 -51.08
N GLU A 400 -37.64 -19.71 -50.34
CA GLU A 400 -36.74 -20.45 -49.46
C GLU A 400 -35.39 -20.67 -50.15
N GLY A 401 -34.37 -19.93 -49.71
CA GLY A 401 -32.98 -20.20 -50.00
C GLY A 401 -32.42 -21.28 -49.06
N PRO A 402 -31.43 -22.07 -49.50
CA PRO A 402 -30.88 -23.15 -48.69
C PRO A 402 -30.09 -22.57 -47.51
N GLY A 403 -30.48 -22.96 -46.28
CA GLY A 403 -29.70 -22.86 -45.04
C GLY A 403 -28.99 -21.54 -44.79
N GLU A 404 -29.68 -20.55 -44.21
CA GLU A 404 -29.00 -19.50 -43.45
C GLU A 404 -28.17 -20.20 -42.34
N GLU A 405 -26.85 -20.18 -42.47
CA GLU A 405 -25.94 -20.60 -41.41
C GLU A 405 -26.33 -19.84 -40.13
N ALA A 406 -26.66 -20.59 -39.08
CA ALA A 406 -27.00 -20.01 -37.79
C ALA A 406 -25.90 -19.01 -37.37
N PRO A 407 -26.25 -17.81 -36.88
CA PRO A 407 -25.27 -16.77 -36.58
C PRO A 407 -24.20 -17.30 -35.61
N THR A 408 -22.94 -17.31 -36.06
CA THR A 408 -21.80 -17.92 -35.35
C THR A 408 -21.29 -17.07 -34.18
N THR A 409 -21.82 -15.85 -34.00
CA THR A 409 -21.45 -14.91 -32.94
C THR A 409 -22.66 -14.15 -32.41
N GLY A 410 -22.56 -13.65 -31.19
CA GLY A 410 -23.48 -12.67 -30.59
C GLY A 410 -22.73 -11.41 -30.17
N ARG A 411 -23.47 -10.34 -29.90
CA ARG A 411 -22.91 -9.04 -29.50
C ARG A 411 -23.11 -8.82 -28.00
N LEU A 412 -22.03 -8.51 -27.28
CA LEU A 412 -22.08 -8.08 -25.88
C LEU A 412 -21.74 -6.59 -25.79
N ASN A 413 -22.63 -5.80 -25.20
CA ASN A 413 -22.39 -4.41 -24.86
C ASN A 413 -22.34 -4.26 -23.33
N VAL A 414 -21.19 -3.90 -22.79
CA VAL A 414 -21.00 -3.64 -21.36
C VAL A 414 -20.77 -2.15 -21.15
N HIS A 415 -21.56 -1.54 -20.27
CA HIS A 415 -21.52 -0.11 -19.99
C HIS A 415 -21.20 0.15 -18.51
N SER A 416 -20.29 1.09 -18.27
CA SER A 416 -19.97 1.71 -17.00
C SER A 416 -20.29 3.20 -17.08
N PRO A 417 -21.17 3.72 -16.20
CA PRO A 417 -21.38 5.16 -16.04
C PRO A 417 -20.09 5.97 -15.79
N ASP A 418 -19.06 5.36 -15.21
CA ASP A 418 -17.71 5.95 -15.16
C ASP A 418 -16.96 5.61 -16.46
N HIS A 419 -16.92 6.57 -17.39
CA HIS A 419 -16.26 6.41 -18.70
C HIS A 419 -14.73 6.34 -18.65
N SER A 420 -14.13 6.47 -17.45
CA SER A 420 -12.69 6.31 -17.23
C SER A 420 -12.37 5.02 -16.46
N ALA A 421 -13.39 4.31 -15.96
CA ALA A 421 -13.19 3.03 -15.31
C ALA A 421 -12.99 1.93 -16.37
N VAL A 422 -12.00 1.08 -16.12
CA VAL A 422 -11.66 -0.02 -16.99
C VAL A 422 -12.64 -1.16 -16.77
N ILE A 423 -13.12 -1.74 -17.86
CA ILE A 423 -14.00 -2.90 -17.93
C ILE A 423 -13.19 -4.08 -18.45
N ALA A 424 -13.30 -5.22 -17.77
CA ALA A 424 -12.79 -6.50 -18.26
C ALA A 424 -13.96 -7.44 -18.55
N VAL A 425 -13.95 -8.03 -19.75
CA VAL A 425 -14.81 -9.14 -20.16
C VAL A 425 -13.92 -10.38 -20.22
N CYS A 426 -14.20 -11.34 -19.36
CA CYS A 426 -13.47 -12.59 -19.28
C CYS A 426 -14.37 -13.76 -19.69
N ASP A 427 -13.81 -14.80 -20.28
CA ASP A 427 -14.51 -16.06 -20.46
C ASP A 427 -14.57 -16.87 -19.14
N ASN A 428 -15.02 -18.11 -19.22
CA ASN A 428 -15.12 -19.03 -18.08
C ASN A 428 -13.74 -19.43 -17.51
N GLU A 429 -12.67 -19.34 -18.30
CA GLU A 429 -11.29 -19.59 -17.88
C GLU A 429 -10.67 -18.33 -17.20
N ASN A 430 -11.45 -17.26 -17.02
CA ASN A 430 -11.01 -15.93 -16.59
C ASN A 430 -10.00 -15.26 -17.54
N VAL A 431 -9.86 -15.77 -18.76
CA VAL A 431 -9.03 -15.12 -19.78
C VAL A 431 -9.78 -13.90 -20.29
N GLN A 432 -9.11 -12.75 -20.31
CA GLN A 432 -9.73 -11.51 -20.77
C GLN A 432 -9.85 -11.51 -22.30
N VAL A 433 -11.06 -11.81 -22.78
CA VAL A 433 -11.40 -11.84 -24.21
C VAL A 433 -11.71 -10.45 -24.79
N ALA A 434 -12.17 -9.51 -23.95
CA ALA A 434 -12.38 -8.13 -24.34
C ALA A 434 -12.19 -7.17 -23.15
N GLY A 435 -12.00 -5.89 -23.44
CA GLY A 435 -11.93 -4.85 -22.43
C GLY A 435 -11.72 -3.48 -23.02
N GLY A 436 -11.93 -2.47 -22.20
CA GLY A 436 -11.88 -1.06 -22.58
C GLY A 436 -12.31 -0.18 -21.43
N SER A 437 -12.50 1.10 -21.68
CA SER A 437 -12.92 2.08 -20.67
C SER A 437 -14.33 2.59 -20.95
N GLY A 438 -15.20 2.57 -19.94
CA GLY A 438 -16.57 3.09 -20.04
C GLY A 438 -17.54 2.20 -20.82
N ASP A 439 -17.25 1.95 -22.09
CA ASP A 439 -18.09 1.15 -22.97
C ASP A 439 -17.26 0.08 -23.68
N VAL A 440 -17.71 -1.17 -23.60
CA VAL A 440 -17.09 -2.30 -24.30
C VAL A 440 -18.15 -2.98 -25.13
N ALA A 441 -18.00 -2.90 -26.46
CA ALA A 441 -18.77 -3.70 -27.41
C ALA A 441 -17.86 -4.78 -27.99
N ALA A 442 -18.25 -6.04 -27.83
CA ALA A 442 -17.47 -7.17 -28.32
C ALA A 442 -18.37 -8.14 -29.08
N GLN A 443 -17.89 -8.59 -30.25
CA GLN A 443 -18.49 -9.69 -30.98
C GLN A 443 -17.86 -10.98 -30.46
N LEU A 444 -18.66 -11.79 -29.77
CA LEU A 444 -18.20 -12.94 -29.01
C LEU A 444 -18.91 -14.20 -29.47
N ARG A 445 -18.27 -15.35 -29.30
CA ARG A 445 -18.96 -16.64 -29.53
C ARG A 445 -20.11 -16.77 -28.51
N PRO A 446 -21.24 -17.38 -28.88
CA PRO A 446 -22.35 -17.57 -27.94
C PRO A 446 -21.89 -18.37 -26.73
N GLY A 447 -22.18 -17.93 -25.50
CA GLY A 447 -21.63 -18.54 -24.27
C GLY A 447 -21.73 -17.62 -23.05
N LEU A 448 -21.25 -18.08 -21.91
CA LEU A 448 -21.17 -17.27 -20.67
C LEU A 448 -19.85 -16.53 -20.54
N TYR A 449 -19.93 -15.30 -20.04
CA TYR A 449 -18.81 -14.39 -19.81
C TYR A 449 -18.92 -13.71 -18.45
N ARG A 450 -17.78 -13.40 -17.83
CA ARG A 450 -17.68 -12.63 -16.59
C ARG A 450 -17.26 -11.21 -16.89
N VAL A 451 -18.10 -10.24 -16.55
CA VAL A 451 -17.87 -8.82 -16.78
C VAL A 451 -17.71 -8.06 -15.47
N GLY A 452 -16.80 -7.09 -15.39
CA GLY A 452 -16.63 -6.29 -14.18
C GLY A 452 -15.66 -5.13 -14.32
N LEU A 453 -15.72 -4.22 -13.33
CA LEU A 453 -14.83 -3.07 -13.24
C LEU A 453 -13.45 -3.48 -12.70
N VAL A 454 -12.39 -2.95 -13.31
CA VAL A 454 -11.01 -3.04 -12.83
C VAL A 454 -10.66 -1.67 -12.23
N LEU A 455 -10.49 -1.62 -10.91
CA LEU A 455 -10.20 -0.40 -10.15
C LEU A 455 -8.92 -0.56 -9.29
N PRO A 456 -8.17 0.52 -9.00
CA PRO A 456 -6.91 0.47 -8.24
C PRO A 456 -7.02 -0.26 -6.90
N ASP A 457 -8.11 -0.03 -6.17
CA ASP A 457 -8.29 -0.56 -4.80
C ASP A 457 -9.15 -1.83 -4.77
N GLY A 458 -9.31 -2.50 -5.92
CA GLY A 458 -10.11 -3.71 -6.10
C GLY A 458 -11.38 -3.47 -6.91
N GLY A 459 -11.59 -4.30 -7.92
CA GLY A 459 -12.84 -4.38 -8.69
C GLY A 459 -13.95 -4.99 -7.84
N GLY A 460 -15.19 -4.56 -8.06
CA GLY A 460 -16.36 -5.19 -7.45
C GLY A 460 -16.55 -6.63 -7.91
N ASP A 461 -17.65 -7.26 -7.49
CA ASP A 461 -18.00 -8.59 -7.94
C ASP A 461 -18.20 -8.61 -9.47
N LYS A 462 -17.62 -9.61 -10.15
CA LYS A 462 -17.85 -9.82 -11.59
C LYS A 462 -19.25 -10.39 -11.80
N GLN A 463 -20.00 -9.84 -12.75
CA GLN A 463 -21.31 -10.32 -13.15
C GLN A 463 -21.19 -11.39 -14.25
N LEU A 464 -21.96 -12.47 -14.16
CA LEU A 464 -22.04 -13.51 -15.19
C LEU A 464 -23.11 -13.13 -16.22
N VAL A 465 -22.77 -13.18 -17.51
CA VAL A 465 -23.59 -12.68 -18.62
C VAL A 465 -23.54 -13.66 -19.78
N GLU A 466 -24.70 -14.01 -20.33
CA GLU A 466 -24.80 -14.89 -21.50
C GLU A 466 -24.90 -14.10 -22.80
N VAL A 467 -24.13 -14.51 -23.80
CA VAL A 467 -24.18 -14.04 -25.18
C VAL A 467 -24.89 -15.10 -26.01
N GLU A 468 -25.96 -14.72 -26.70
CA GLU A 468 -26.74 -15.64 -27.54
C GLU A 468 -26.35 -15.55 -29.02
N PRO A 469 -26.53 -16.62 -29.82
CA PRO A 469 -26.26 -16.59 -31.26
C PRO A 469 -27.12 -15.51 -31.95
N GLY A 470 -26.48 -14.57 -32.65
CA GLY A 470 -27.16 -13.45 -33.33
C GLY A 470 -27.81 -12.41 -32.41
N GLY A 471 -27.82 -12.64 -31.09
CA GLY A 471 -28.42 -11.77 -30.10
C GLY A 471 -27.52 -10.60 -29.71
N THR A 472 -28.12 -9.56 -29.14
CA THR A 472 -27.39 -8.47 -28.47
C THR A 472 -27.71 -8.47 -26.98
N THR A 473 -26.72 -8.75 -26.14
CA THR A 473 -26.82 -8.66 -24.68
C THR A 473 -26.23 -7.33 -24.22
N SER A 474 -26.97 -6.56 -23.43
CA SER A 474 -26.50 -5.28 -22.88
C SER A 474 -26.52 -5.30 -21.34
N VAL A 475 -25.42 -4.92 -20.70
CA VAL A 475 -25.27 -4.93 -19.24
C VAL A 475 -24.68 -3.61 -18.75
N VAL A 476 -25.25 -3.06 -17.68
CA VAL A 476 -24.72 -1.89 -16.97
C VAL A 476 -24.11 -2.35 -15.64
N LEU A 477 -22.82 -2.11 -15.45
CA LEU A 477 -22.07 -2.55 -14.27
C LEU A 477 -22.37 -1.69 -13.05
N ASP A 478 -22.40 -2.32 -11.87
CA ASP A 478 -22.48 -1.63 -10.59
C ASP A 478 -21.07 -1.32 -10.04
N ALA A 479 -20.94 -0.17 -9.37
CA ALA A 479 -19.69 0.26 -8.75
C ALA A 479 -19.60 -0.22 -7.29
N PRO A 480 -18.40 -0.58 -6.81
CA PRO A 480 -18.19 -0.84 -5.39
C PRO A 480 -18.43 0.42 -4.55
N SER A 481 -18.82 0.22 -3.29
CA SER A 481 -19.01 1.31 -2.33
C SER A 481 -17.77 2.23 -2.24
N PRO A 482 -17.96 3.56 -2.19
CA PRO A 482 -16.87 4.52 -2.12
C PRO A 482 -16.07 4.41 -0.81
N ARG A 483 -14.79 4.84 -0.84
CA ARG A 483 -13.88 4.81 0.33
C ARG A 483 -14.10 6.03 1.22
N LEU A 484 -15.31 6.17 1.76
CA LEU A 484 -15.71 7.35 2.54
C LEU A 484 -16.31 6.91 3.87
N ALA A 485 -15.85 7.52 4.96
CA ALA A 485 -16.47 7.36 6.27
C ALA A 485 -17.90 7.91 6.28
N SER A 486 -18.69 7.42 7.22
CA SER A 486 -20.11 7.73 7.31
C SER A 486 -20.37 9.24 7.47
N GLY A 487 -19.51 9.92 8.24
CA GLY A 487 -19.51 11.37 8.42
C GLY A 487 -19.21 12.13 7.12
N VAL A 488 -18.19 11.70 6.37
CA VAL A 488 -17.81 12.32 5.08
C VAL A 488 -18.94 12.15 4.06
N ALA A 489 -19.51 10.96 3.94
CA ALA A 489 -20.65 10.71 3.05
C ALA A 489 -21.87 11.57 3.38
N ARG A 490 -22.09 11.92 4.65
CA ARG A 490 -23.15 12.84 5.08
C ARG A 490 -22.87 14.28 4.65
N LEU A 491 -21.63 14.75 4.81
CA LEU A 491 -21.23 16.09 4.37
C LEU A 491 -21.32 16.26 2.85
N LEU A 492 -21.00 15.22 2.07
CA LEU A 492 -21.14 15.25 0.61
C LEU A 492 -22.58 15.53 0.17
N ARG A 493 -23.56 14.96 0.87
CA ARG A 493 -24.98 15.23 0.58
C ARG A 493 -25.34 16.70 0.76
N ASN A 494 -24.73 17.39 1.74
CA ASN A 494 -24.99 18.81 2.00
C ASN A 494 -24.45 19.70 0.88
N VAL A 495 -23.37 19.32 0.22
CA VAL A 495 -22.83 20.05 -0.93
C VAL A 495 -23.48 19.65 -2.27
N GLY A 496 -24.39 18.67 -2.27
CA GLY A 496 -25.14 18.22 -3.45
C GLY A 496 -24.54 17.01 -4.16
N ILE A 497 -23.53 16.37 -3.58
CA ILE A 497 -22.89 15.16 -4.11
C ILE A 497 -23.54 13.93 -3.49
N GLN A 498 -24.02 13.01 -4.33
CA GLN A 498 -24.73 11.81 -3.90
C GLN A 498 -24.16 10.55 -4.57
N VAL A 499 -24.23 9.44 -3.84
CA VAL A 499 -24.01 8.09 -4.36
C VAL A 499 -25.35 7.59 -4.91
N ASP A 500 -25.38 7.09 -6.14
CA ASP A 500 -26.59 6.53 -6.73
C ASP A 500 -26.84 5.07 -6.27
N GLY A 501 -28.00 4.52 -6.66
CA GLY A 501 -28.39 3.15 -6.30
C GLY A 501 -27.49 2.04 -6.86
N ARG A 502 -26.55 2.39 -7.76
CA ARG A 502 -25.56 1.48 -8.36
C ARG A 502 -24.15 1.72 -7.84
N GLY A 503 -23.98 2.59 -6.83
CA GLY A 503 -22.70 2.86 -6.18
C GLY A 503 -21.83 3.95 -6.83
N TYR A 504 -22.30 4.63 -7.88
CA TYR A 504 -21.53 5.69 -8.53
C TYR A 504 -21.75 7.05 -7.85
N VAL A 505 -20.71 7.88 -7.84
CA VAL A 505 -20.75 9.22 -7.25
C VAL A 505 -20.85 10.27 -8.34
N ARG A 506 -21.88 11.11 -8.30
CA ARG A 506 -22.01 12.25 -9.23
C ARG A 506 -21.46 13.52 -8.60
N LEU A 507 -20.40 14.08 -9.19
CA LEU A 507 -19.68 15.23 -8.64
C LEU A 507 -20.45 16.55 -8.77
N ALA A 508 -21.23 16.70 -9.83
CA ALA A 508 -22.11 17.85 -10.06
C ALA A 508 -23.16 17.56 -11.15
N ARG A 509 -24.18 18.42 -11.25
CA ARG A 509 -25.19 18.31 -12.33
C ARG A 509 -24.54 18.39 -13.72
N GLY A 510 -24.85 17.41 -14.57
CA GLY A 510 -24.30 17.33 -15.93
C GLY A 510 -22.86 16.81 -16.01
N THR A 511 -22.28 16.33 -14.90
CA THR A 511 -21.01 15.59 -14.90
C THR A 511 -21.24 14.09 -14.93
N GLU A 512 -20.28 13.37 -15.52
CA GLU A 512 -20.27 11.92 -15.53
C GLU A 512 -20.11 11.37 -14.10
N PRO A 513 -20.87 10.34 -13.69
CA PRO A 513 -20.65 9.65 -12.42
C PRO A 513 -19.28 8.95 -12.40
N ILE A 514 -18.70 8.80 -11.22
CA ILE A 514 -17.42 8.10 -11.03
C ILE A 514 -17.54 6.94 -10.05
N ALA A 515 -16.84 5.86 -10.32
CA ALA A 515 -16.85 4.66 -9.50
C ALA A 515 -15.84 4.78 -8.35
N ARG A 516 -16.28 4.55 -7.10
CA ARG A 516 -15.36 4.39 -5.96
C ARG A 516 -14.29 5.50 -5.77
N PRO A 517 -14.66 6.80 -5.75
CA PRO A 517 -13.70 7.86 -5.43
C PRO A 517 -13.16 7.75 -3.99
N SER A 518 -11.93 8.21 -3.76
CA SER A 518 -11.38 8.48 -2.43
C SER A 518 -11.67 9.94 -2.02
N LEU A 519 -11.53 10.27 -0.72
CA LEU A 519 -11.61 11.66 -0.28
C LEU A 519 -10.51 12.52 -0.93
N ALA A 520 -9.31 11.98 -1.15
CA ALA A 520 -8.23 12.69 -1.84
C ALA A 520 -8.62 13.04 -3.28
N SER A 521 -9.30 12.10 -3.96
CA SER A 521 -9.85 12.33 -5.30
C SER A 521 -10.82 13.51 -5.32
N LEU A 522 -11.76 13.55 -4.37
CA LEU A 522 -12.77 14.61 -4.26
C LEU A 522 -12.14 15.99 -4.02
N LEU A 523 -11.12 16.06 -3.16
CA LEU A 523 -10.36 17.29 -2.91
C LEU A 523 -9.56 17.74 -4.14
N ALA A 524 -8.98 16.81 -4.90
CA ALA A 524 -8.32 17.11 -6.16
C ALA A 524 -9.32 17.66 -7.21
N PHE A 525 -10.51 17.06 -7.33
CA PHE A 525 -11.58 17.58 -8.20
C PHE A 525 -12.01 18.99 -7.78
N ALA A 526 -12.12 19.25 -6.47
CA ALA A 526 -12.45 20.57 -5.95
C ALA A 526 -11.34 21.61 -6.24
N ALA A 527 -10.06 21.24 -6.11
CA ALA A 527 -8.93 22.10 -6.47
C ALA A 527 -8.97 22.52 -7.95
N VAL A 528 -9.26 21.58 -8.85
CA VAL A 528 -9.37 21.87 -10.29
C VAL A 528 -10.61 22.70 -10.60
N ALA A 529 -11.73 22.46 -9.92
CA ALA A 529 -12.93 23.27 -10.07
C ALA A 529 -12.67 24.74 -9.67
N ALA A 530 -12.02 24.96 -8.51
CA ALA A 530 -11.70 26.30 -8.01
C ALA A 530 -10.72 27.06 -8.91
N ASN A 531 -9.74 26.35 -9.47
CA ASN A 531 -8.65 26.95 -10.26
C ASN A 531 -8.86 26.86 -11.77
N GLY A 532 -10.03 26.41 -12.23
CA GLY A 532 -10.37 26.27 -13.64
C GLY A 532 -11.62 27.05 -14.02
N ARG A 533 -11.97 27.00 -15.30
CA ARG A 533 -13.25 27.52 -15.80
C ARG A 533 -14.24 26.38 -15.98
N SER A 534 -15.31 26.34 -15.19
CA SER A 534 -16.41 25.36 -15.35
C SER A 534 -17.77 25.91 -14.96
N ALA A 535 -18.77 25.75 -15.82
CA ALA A 535 -20.18 26.00 -15.50
C ALA A 535 -20.88 24.77 -14.88
N SER A 536 -20.30 23.58 -15.00
CA SER A 536 -20.90 22.31 -14.57
C SER A 536 -20.32 21.75 -13.25
N ALA A 537 -19.33 22.41 -12.62
CA ALA A 537 -18.67 21.94 -11.39
C ALA A 537 -19.08 22.74 -10.15
N VAL A 538 -20.28 23.34 -10.15
CA VAL A 538 -20.76 24.26 -9.09
C VAL A 538 -20.78 23.58 -7.72
N ASP A 539 -21.16 22.30 -7.65
CA ASP A 539 -21.23 21.56 -6.38
C ASP A 539 -19.82 21.34 -5.77
N LEU A 540 -18.78 21.18 -6.60
CA LEU A 540 -17.40 21.09 -6.13
C LEU A 540 -16.85 22.42 -5.59
N LEU A 541 -17.30 23.55 -6.13
CA LEU A 541 -16.93 24.87 -5.62
C LEU A 541 -17.45 25.10 -4.19
N ARG A 542 -18.52 24.41 -3.79
CA ARG A 542 -19.07 24.48 -2.44
C ARG A 542 -18.16 23.87 -1.38
N PHE A 543 -17.11 23.15 -1.75
CA PHE A 543 -16.07 22.76 -0.78
C PHE A 543 -15.35 23.98 -0.22
N GLY A 544 -15.32 25.11 -0.94
CA GLY A 544 -14.63 26.34 -0.49
C GLY A 544 -13.12 26.32 -0.73
N VAL A 545 -12.64 25.49 -1.66
CA VAL A 545 -11.22 25.46 -2.04
C VAL A 545 -10.82 26.77 -2.70
N ALA A 546 -9.65 27.30 -2.34
CA ALA A 546 -9.14 28.58 -2.80
C ALA A 546 -8.86 28.60 -4.31
N ASP A 547 -9.22 29.72 -4.93
CA ASP A 547 -8.80 30.11 -6.26
C ASP A 547 -7.49 30.90 -6.17
N VAL A 548 -6.44 30.36 -6.78
CA VAL A 548 -5.07 30.84 -6.61
C VAL A 548 -4.44 31.27 -7.93
N GLN A 549 -5.24 31.33 -9.00
CA GLN A 549 -4.77 31.60 -10.37
C GLN A 549 -4.15 33.00 -10.56
N ASP A 550 -4.50 33.96 -9.72
CA ASP A 550 -3.94 35.33 -9.76
C ASP A 550 -2.57 35.43 -9.07
N ARG A 551 -2.09 34.33 -8.46
CA ARG A 551 -0.79 34.25 -7.82
C ARG A 551 0.29 33.81 -8.83
N SER A 552 1.55 34.17 -8.57
CA SER A 552 2.63 33.96 -9.54
C SER A 552 3.03 32.48 -9.72
N ARG A 553 3.21 31.76 -8.59
CA ARG A 553 3.59 30.33 -8.55
C ARG A 553 2.98 29.66 -7.30
N PRO A 554 1.65 29.57 -7.23
CA PRO A 554 1.00 29.09 -6.03
C PRO A 554 1.21 27.58 -5.84
N ALA A 555 1.38 27.19 -4.57
CA ALA A 555 1.05 25.85 -4.11
C ALA A 555 -0.22 25.89 -3.25
N LEU A 556 -1.15 25.01 -3.61
CA LEU A 556 -2.38 24.73 -2.86
C LEU A 556 -2.22 23.38 -2.17
N VAL A 557 -2.11 23.40 -0.84
CA VAL A 557 -2.00 22.18 -0.04
C VAL A 557 -3.36 21.90 0.59
N LEU A 558 -3.93 20.74 0.31
CA LEU A 558 -5.20 20.28 0.86
C LEU A 558 -4.95 19.12 1.83
N LEU A 559 -5.49 19.23 3.03
CA LEU A 559 -5.45 18.20 4.05
C LEU A 559 -6.88 17.72 4.31
N GLY A 560 -7.13 16.42 4.21
CA GLY A 560 -8.42 15.81 4.54
C GLY A 560 -8.30 14.77 5.64
N SER A 561 -9.42 14.48 6.31
CA SER A 561 -9.54 13.35 7.23
C SER A 561 -10.79 12.54 6.93
N ASN A 562 -10.60 11.27 6.65
CA ASN A 562 -11.62 10.24 6.55
C ASN A 562 -11.83 9.52 7.89
N ARG A 563 -11.21 9.99 8.98
CA ARG A 563 -11.39 9.45 10.32
C ARG A 563 -12.66 10.00 10.96
N GLU A 564 -13.28 9.25 11.86
CA GLU A 564 -14.49 9.70 12.56
C GLU A 564 -14.19 10.88 13.50
N GLU A 565 -12.95 11.00 14.01
CA GLU A 565 -12.50 12.13 14.83
C GLU A 565 -12.23 13.42 14.03
N GLY A 566 -12.21 13.36 12.70
CA GLY A 566 -11.95 14.50 11.83
C GLY A 566 -10.48 14.92 11.76
N LEU A 567 -10.22 16.21 11.50
CA LEU A 567 -8.87 16.75 11.32
C LEU A 567 -8.15 16.96 12.67
N PRO A 568 -6.88 16.56 12.81
CA PRO A 568 -6.09 16.86 14.00
C PRO A 568 -5.86 18.38 14.15
N GLY A 569 -6.25 18.93 15.31
CA GLY A 569 -5.97 20.33 15.64
C GLY A 569 -4.48 20.59 15.82
N GLY A 570 -3.99 21.77 15.44
CA GLY A 570 -2.57 22.12 15.51
C GLY A 570 -1.72 21.70 14.31
N THR A 571 -2.36 21.29 13.21
CA THR A 571 -1.67 20.93 11.98
C THR A 571 -1.07 22.14 11.26
N GLU A 572 0.21 22.05 10.88
CA GLU A 572 0.99 23.13 10.28
C GLU A 572 1.66 22.68 8.96
N LEU A 573 1.79 23.61 8.02
CA LEU A 573 2.68 23.47 6.85
C LEU A 573 3.91 24.35 7.06
N VAL A 574 5.09 23.81 6.74
CA VAL A 574 6.33 24.58 6.65
C VAL A 574 6.92 24.40 5.25
N VAL A 575 7.16 25.51 4.55
CA VAL A 575 7.81 25.54 3.23
C VAL A 575 9.29 25.76 3.43
N ARG A 576 10.13 24.92 2.83
CA ARG A 576 11.58 25.04 2.91
C ARG A 576 12.24 25.10 1.54
N ASP A 577 13.31 25.85 1.42
CA ASP A 577 14.19 25.81 0.25
C ASP A 577 15.08 24.54 0.24
N ARG A 578 15.92 24.40 -0.80
CA ARG A 578 16.89 23.30 -0.92
C ARG A 578 17.94 23.31 0.20
N ALA A 579 18.29 24.46 0.74
CA ALA A 579 19.25 24.58 1.84
C ALA A 579 18.63 24.36 3.22
N GLY A 580 17.31 24.13 3.28
CA GLY A 580 16.54 23.88 4.50
C GLY A 580 15.98 25.12 5.19
N HIS A 581 16.20 26.34 4.65
CA HIS A 581 15.65 27.57 5.22
C HIS A 581 14.13 27.59 5.11
N THR A 582 13.47 28.07 6.16
CA THR A 582 12.02 28.28 6.14
C THR A 582 11.69 29.47 5.25
N LEU A 583 10.87 29.26 4.23
CA LEU A 583 10.36 30.31 3.35
C LEU A 583 8.98 30.81 3.79
N ASP A 584 8.15 29.91 4.34
CA ASP A 584 6.82 30.20 4.86
C ASP A 584 6.44 29.13 5.90
N SER A 585 5.65 29.49 6.90
CA SER A 585 5.07 28.51 7.83
C SER A 585 3.72 28.97 8.40
N GLY A 586 2.86 28.01 8.75
CA GLY A 586 1.67 28.30 9.54
C GLY A 586 0.55 27.26 9.42
N PRO A 587 -0.58 27.53 10.10
CA PRO A 587 -1.68 26.57 10.21
C PRO A 587 -2.47 26.41 8.92
N PHE A 588 -3.22 25.32 8.83
CA PHE A 588 -4.23 25.11 7.81
C PHE A 588 -5.55 25.81 8.15
N GLU A 589 -6.21 26.35 7.14
CA GLU A 589 -7.56 26.93 7.22
C GLU A 589 -8.61 25.84 6.95
N VAL A 590 -9.46 25.54 7.93
CA VAL A 590 -10.54 24.56 7.76
C VAL A 590 -11.56 25.06 6.74
N LEU A 591 -11.96 24.19 5.81
CA LEU A 591 -12.95 24.51 4.79
C LEU A 591 -14.35 24.64 5.44
N PRO A 592 -14.97 25.83 5.46
CA PRO A 592 -16.17 26.07 6.28
C PRO A 592 -17.38 25.19 5.91
N ALA A 593 -17.54 24.92 4.62
CA ALA A 593 -18.63 24.11 4.08
C ALA A 593 -18.30 22.60 4.05
N PHE A 594 -17.06 22.23 4.34
CA PHE A 594 -16.59 20.84 4.33
C PHE A 594 -15.53 20.61 5.43
N PRO A 595 -15.91 20.68 6.72
CA PRO A 595 -14.99 20.80 7.85
C PRO A 595 -14.20 19.52 8.20
N VAL A 596 -14.20 18.53 7.31
CA VAL A 596 -13.31 17.36 7.32
C VAL A 596 -12.05 17.59 6.47
N ALA A 597 -11.96 18.75 5.81
CA ALA A 597 -10.82 19.16 5.03
C ALA A 597 -10.39 20.60 5.37
N ALA A 598 -9.12 20.89 5.13
CA ALA A 598 -8.50 22.17 5.35
C ALA A 598 -7.50 22.46 4.23
N GLN A 599 -7.16 23.73 4.04
CA GLN A 599 -6.26 24.17 2.99
C GLN A 599 -5.20 25.13 3.49
N ARG A 600 -4.11 25.25 2.75
CA ARG A 600 -3.17 26.36 2.87
C ARG A 600 -2.61 26.71 1.51
N VAL A 601 -2.47 28.01 1.24
CA VAL A 601 -1.94 28.51 -0.03
C VAL A 601 -0.66 29.31 0.21
N VAL A 602 0.40 28.93 -0.50
CA VAL A 602 1.72 29.58 -0.40
C VAL A 602 2.23 29.94 -1.79
N ASP A 603 3.03 31.00 -1.90
CA ASP A 603 3.75 31.32 -3.15
C ASP A 603 5.13 30.66 -3.13
N LEU A 604 5.44 29.93 -4.18
CA LEU A 604 6.69 29.19 -4.28
C LEU A 604 7.75 29.98 -5.07
N PRO A 605 9.04 29.85 -4.69
CA PRO A 605 10.15 30.39 -5.45
C PRO A 605 10.32 29.66 -6.79
N ARG A 606 11.36 30.05 -7.54
CA ARG A 606 11.64 29.40 -8.82
C ARG A 606 12.24 28.01 -8.68
N ASP A 607 13.06 27.84 -7.65
CA ASP A 607 13.77 26.61 -7.39
C ASP A 607 12.88 25.61 -6.66
N GLN A 608 13.33 24.36 -6.63
CA GLN A 608 12.64 23.31 -5.92
C GLN A 608 12.49 23.61 -4.42
N VAL A 609 11.35 23.25 -3.86
CA VAL A 609 11.04 23.39 -2.44
C VAL A 609 10.62 22.07 -1.80
N ARG A 610 10.60 22.08 -0.46
CA ARG A 610 10.15 20.98 0.38
C ARG A 610 8.94 21.46 1.16
N LEU A 611 7.84 20.73 1.06
CA LEU A 611 6.67 20.96 1.90
C LEU A 611 6.72 20.00 3.08
N GLU A 612 6.95 20.53 4.28
CA GLU A 612 6.96 19.79 5.54
C GLU A 612 5.58 19.88 6.19
N LEU A 613 4.88 18.76 6.25
CA LEU A 613 3.59 18.62 6.95
C LEU A 613 3.84 18.19 8.39
N ARG A 614 3.34 18.98 9.34
CA ARG A 614 3.37 18.68 10.76
C ARG A 614 1.96 18.40 11.24
N ILE A 615 1.62 17.13 11.30
CA ILE A 615 0.31 16.67 11.76
C ILE A 615 0.50 16.08 13.17
N PRO A 616 -0.22 16.57 14.19
CA PRO A 616 -0.10 16.03 15.54
C PRO A 616 -0.39 14.53 15.58
N GLY A 617 0.45 13.79 16.31
CA GLY A 617 0.44 12.32 16.36
C GLY A 617 1.14 11.64 15.17
N HIS A 618 1.67 12.40 14.20
CA HIS A 618 2.43 11.87 13.06
C HIS A 618 3.86 12.41 13.06
N THR A 619 4.80 11.63 12.51
CA THR A 619 6.14 12.14 12.22
C THR A 619 6.02 13.26 11.19
N PRO A 620 6.66 14.43 11.37
CA PRO A 620 6.66 15.46 10.35
C PRO A 620 7.23 14.91 9.03
N THR A 621 6.49 15.03 7.94
CA THR A 621 6.86 14.45 6.64
C THR A 621 7.11 15.55 5.62
N ARG A 622 8.23 15.49 4.90
CA ARG A 622 8.60 16.39 3.81
C ARG A 622 8.26 15.77 2.47
N TYR A 623 7.77 16.59 1.54
CA TYR A 623 7.45 16.23 0.16
C TYR A 623 8.25 17.09 -0.81
N ALA A 624 8.87 16.46 -1.81
CA ALA A 624 9.59 17.17 -2.88
C ALA A 624 8.61 17.78 -3.89
N ILE A 625 8.55 19.12 -3.96
CA ILE A 625 7.69 19.84 -4.90
C ILE A 625 8.55 20.62 -5.88
N SER A 626 8.31 20.39 -7.18
CA SER A 626 9.00 21.08 -8.27
C SER A 626 8.07 22.18 -8.84
N PRO A 627 8.29 23.47 -8.54
CA PRO A 627 7.44 24.55 -9.05
C PRO A 627 7.66 24.70 -10.56
N LEU A 628 6.58 24.59 -11.34
CA LEU A 628 6.64 24.74 -12.80
C LEU A 628 6.04 26.09 -13.24
N PRO A 629 6.59 26.70 -14.30
CA PRO A 629 6.06 27.97 -14.81
C PRO A 629 4.64 27.80 -15.36
N ASN A 630 3.76 28.77 -15.07
CA ASN A 630 2.35 28.76 -15.47
C ASN A 630 1.62 27.49 -15.00
N ARG A 631 1.92 27.04 -13.77
CA ARG A 631 1.26 25.89 -13.12
C ARG A 631 0.94 26.23 -11.66
N VAL A 632 -0.12 25.60 -11.17
CA VAL A 632 -0.46 25.55 -9.73
C VAL A 632 -0.03 24.17 -9.23
N ALA A 633 0.90 24.15 -8.26
CA ALA A 633 1.27 22.92 -7.59
C ALA A 633 0.18 22.56 -6.58
N VAL A 634 -0.34 21.34 -6.61
CA VAL A 634 -1.36 20.87 -5.65
C VAL A 634 -0.83 19.64 -4.94
N LEU A 635 -0.86 19.66 -3.61
CA LEU A 635 -0.55 18.52 -2.76
C LEU A 635 -1.81 18.19 -1.96
N VAL A 636 -2.37 17.00 -2.16
CA VAL A 636 -3.52 16.50 -1.41
C VAL A 636 -3.03 15.40 -0.47
N VAL A 637 -3.29 15.55 0.82
CA VAL A 637 -2.95 14.56 1.84
C VAL A 637 -4.22 14.23 2.62
N VAL A 638 -4.55 12.94 2.72
CA VAL A 638 -5.75 12.48 3.42
C VAL A 638 -5.39 11.44 4.46
N LEU A 639 -5.84 11.68 5.70
CA LEU A 639 -5.77 10.72 6.79
C LEU A 639 -6.95 9.75 6.67
N GLU A 640 -6.70 8.49 6.36
CA GLU A 640 -7.69 7.44 6.23
C GLU A 640 -8.13 6.88 7.59
N ALA A 641 -9.32 6.27 7.60
CA ALA A 641 -9.93 5.66 8.80
C ALA A 641 -9.11 4.49 9.36
N ASP A 642 -8.40 3.76 8.50
CA ASP A 642 -7.53 2.63 8.88
C ASP A 642 -6.11 3.08 9.26
N GLY A 643 -5.94 4.37 9.55
CA GLY A 643 -4.69 4.99 9.93
C GLY A 643 -3.88 5.51 8.74
N ARG A 644 -4.15 5.04 7.51
CA ARG A 644 -3.35 5.33 6.31
C ARG A 644 -3.28 6.80 5.93
N VAL A 645 -2.27 7.15 5.15
CA VAL A 645 -2.15 8.49 4.56
C VAL A 645 -2.16 8.32 3.04
N GLU A 646 -3.22 8.80 2.39
CA GLU A 646 -3.30 8.85 0.94
C GLU A 646 -2.75 10.21 0.47
N VAL A 647 -1.75 10.17 -0.42
CA VAL A 647 -1.11 11.37 -0.97
C VAL A 647 -1.27 11.40 -2.48
N GLN A 648 -1.67 12.55 -3.01
CA GLN A 648 -1.75 12.83 -4.44
C GLN A 648 -1.09 14.18 -4.74
N GLN A 649 -0.36 14.26 -5.85
CA GLN A 649 0.25 15.52 -6.30
C GLN A 649 -0.17 15.84 -7.72
N TYR A 650 -0.42 17.13 -7.98
CA TYR A 650 -0.81 17.62 -9.30
C TYR A 650 -0.07 18.90 -9.68
N GLN A 651 0.07 19.11 -10.99
CA GLN A 651 0.60 20.34 -11.59
C GLN A 651 -0.43 20.93 -12.54
N LEU A 652 -1.42 21.61 -11.97
CA LEU A 652 -2.57 22.13 -12.71
C LEU A 652 -2.16 23.28 -13.64
N PRO A 653 -2.79 23.42 -14.83
CA PRO A 653 -2.50 24.55 -15.71
C PRO A 653 -2.81 25.91 -15.04
N GLY A 654 -1.91 26.87 -15.18
CA GLY A 654 -2.14 28.27 -14.83
C GLY A 654 -2.84 29.06 -15.95
N ILE A 655 -3.15 30.34 -15.69
CA ILE A 655 -3.65 31.27 -16.72
C ILE A 655 -2.66 31.39 -17.88
N ARG A 656 -3.15 31.23 -19.11
CA ARG A 656 -2.38 31.51 -20.35
C ARG A 656 -3.10 32.55 -21.19
N GLY A 657 -2.40 33.63 -21.54
CA GLY A 657 -2.95 34.71 -22.39
C GLY A 657 -4.22 35.35 -21.82
N GLY A 658 -4.31 35.49 -20.49
CA GLY A 658 -5.48 36.04 -19.79
C GLY A 658 -6.69 35.10 -19.71
N ARG A 659 -6.57 33.84 -20.14
CA ARG A 659 -7.66 32.84 -20.08
C ARG A 659 -7.32 31.71 -19.12
N ARG A 660 -8.29 31.36 -18.26
CA ARG A 660 -8.22 30.19 -17.39
C ARG A 660 -8.35 28.89 -18.20
N PRO A 661 -7.69 27.80 -17.77
CA PRO A 661 -7.86 26.50 -18.40
C PRO A 661 -9.31 26.02 -18.25
N ARG A 662 -9.80 25.31 -19.27
CA ARG A 662 -11.08 24.61 -19.18
C ARG A 662 -10.92 23.44 -18.22
N VAL A 663 -11.88 23.26 -17.31
CA VAL A 663 -11.92 22.07 -16.45
C VAL A 663 -12.25 20.85 -17.31
N ASP A 664 -11.38 19.85 -17.24
CA ASP A 664 -11.59 18.52 -17.80
C ASP A 664 -11.62 17.50 -16.66
N LEU A 665 -12.79 17.29 -16.06
CA LEU A 665 -12.97 16.34 -14.95
C LEU A 665 -12.72 14.90 -15.40
N ARG A 666 -12.98 14.57 -16.67
CA ARG A 666 -12.73 13.24 -17.21
C ARG A 666 -11.23 12.99 -17.36
N GLY A 667 -10.50 13.96 -17.92
CA GLY A 667 -9.04 13.94 -17.95
C GLY A 667 -8.43 13.85 -16.55
N LEU A 668 -8.96 14.61 -15.58
CA LEU A 668 -8.50 14.53 -14.19
C LEU A 668 -8.82 13.19 -13.52
N ARG A 669 -9.98 12.61 -13.79
CA ARG A 669 -10.35 11.27 -13.30
C ARG A 669 -9.37 10.20 -13.81
N ARG A 670 -8.95 10.29 -15.06
CA ARG A 670 -7.90 9.40 -15.60
C ARG A 670 -6.55 9.60 -14.91
N ILE A 671 -6.17 10.86 -14.64
CA ILE A 671 -4.95 11.17 -13.88
C ILE A 671 -5.01 10.57 -12.49
N GLU A 672 -6.11 10.75 -11.77
CA GLU A 672 -6.31 10.23 -10.41
C GLU A 672 -6.27 8.70 -10.38
N LEU A 673 -6.93 8.02 -11.32
CA LEU A 673 -6.86 6.56 -11.45
C LEU A 673 -5.43 6.08 -11.72
N ALA A 674 -4.70 6.72 -12.64
CA ALA A 674 -3.32 6.38 -12.95
C ALA A 674 -2.40 6.55 -11.74
N GLN A 675 -2.54 7.66 -11.00
CA GLN A 675 -1.79 7.87 -9.75
C GLN A 675 -2.12 6.79 -8.72
N ARG A 676 -3.38 6.42 -8.51
CA ARG A 676 -3.75 5.35 -7.56
C ARG A 676 -3.26 3.97 -7.98
N TYR A 677 -3.31 3.63 -9.26
CA TYR A 677 -2.69 2.39 -9.77
C TYR A 677 -1.19 2.38 -9.45
N TYR A 678 -0.50 3.49 -9.74
CA TYR A 678 0.92 3.63 -9.45
C TYR A 678 1.22 3.54 -7.94
N SER A 679 0.44 4.22 -7.09
CA SER A 679 0.57 4.18 -5.61
C SER A 679 0.35 2.79 -5.01
N THR A 680 -0.48 1.96 -5.64
CA THR A 680 -0.76 0.60 -5.17
C THR A 680 0.26 -0.43 -5.68
N GLY A 681 1.24 0.00 -6.49
CA GLY A 681 2.20 -0.88 -7.15
C GLY A 681 1.58 -1.77 -8.23
N LYS A 682 0.30 -1.55 -8.55
CA LYS A 682 -0.43 -2.33 -9.55
C LYS A 682 -0.11 -1.82 -10.94
N PRO A 683 -0.01 -2.71 -11.95
CA PRO A 683 0.12 -2.27 -13.32
C PRO A 683 -1.10 -1.42 -13.70
N VAL A 684 -0.85 -0.22 -14.22
CA VAL A 684 -1.89 0.55 -14.90
C VAL A 684 -2.45 -0.35 -16.04
N PRO A 685 -3.78 -0.51 -16.21
CA PRO A 685 -4.33 -1.30 -17.30
C PRO A 685 -3.92 -0.71 -18.66
N ILE A 686 -3.38 -1.54 -19.57
CA ILE A 686 -2.75 -1.08 -20.81
C ILE A 686 -3.33 -1.85 -21.99
N ARG A 687 -4.14 -1.15 -22.81
CA ARG A 687 -4.38 -1.52 -24.21
C ARG A 687 -4.44 -0.28 -25.11
N GLU A 688 -5.29 0.71 -24.81
CA GLU A 688 -5.39 1.97 -25.58
C GLU A 688 -5.13 3.24 -24.75
N GLU A 689 -5.25 3.14 -23.42
CA GLU A 689 -5.20 4.27 -22.46
C GLU A 689 -3.81 4.88 -22.28
N LEU A 690 -2.73 4.18 -22.67
CA LEU A 690 -1.38 4.71 -22.58
C LEU A 690 -1.13 5.87 -23.54
N VAL A 691 -1.76 5.89 -24.71
CA VAL A 691 -1.67 7.01 -25.65
C VAL A 691 -2.32 8.25 -25.00
N ASP A 692 -3.47 8.08 -24.37
CA ASP A 692 -4.13 9.12 -23.60
C ASP A 692 -3.29 9.61 -22.41
N LEU A 693 -2.59 8.70 -21.69
CA LEU A 693 -1.65 9.06 -20.62
C LEU A 693 -0.42 9.83 -21.16
N LEU A 694 0.12 9.41 -22.30
CA LEU A 694 1.21 10.09 -23.00
C LEU A 694 0.78 11.50 -23.44
N HIS A 695 -0.48 11.72 -23.80
CA HIS A 695 -1.05 13.04 -24.10
C HIS A 695 -1.44 13.83 -22.85
N GLY A 696 -1.73 13.16 -21.73
CA GLY A 696 -2.13 13.78 -20.47
C GLY A 696 -1.07 14.68 -19.83
N LYS A 697 0.20 14.59 -20.26
CA LYS A 697 1.29 15.53 -19.89
C LYS A 697 0.93 17.02 -20.09
N TRP A 698 0.00 17.31 -21.01
CA TRP A 698 -0.45 18.68 -21.25
C TRP A 698 -1.38 19.17 -20.14
N VAL A 699 -2.18 18.28 -19.57
CA VAL A 699 -3.02 18.53 -18.40
C VAL A 699 -2.13 18.57 -17.16
N ASP A 700 -1.36 17.51 -16.92
CA ASP A 700 -0.43 17.39 -15.78
C ASP A 700 0.88 16.69 -16.20
N PRO A 701 2.05 17.36 -16.16
CA PRO A 701 3.34 16.75 -16.46
C PRO A 701 3.71 15.55 -15.57
N LEU A 702 3.21 15.47 -14.33
CA LEU A 702 3.46 14.32 -13.46
C LEU A 702 2.86 13.02 -14.02
N LEU A 703 1.80 13.11 -14.83
CA LEU A 703 1.26 11.95 -15.55
C LEU A 703 2.22 11.43 -16.61
N GLY A 704 2.94 12.34 -17.28
CA GLY A 704 4.02 11.96 -18.20
C GLY A 704 5.14 11.20 -17.49
N CYS A 705 5.42 11.54 -16.23
CA CYS A 705 6.36 10.81 -15.40
C CYS A 705 5.84 9.42 -14.99
N VAL A 706 4.59 9.32 -14.51
CA VAL A 706 3.95 8.02 -14.19
C VAL A 706 4.02 7.10 -15.40
N ALA A 707 3.59 7.58 -16.57
CA ALA A 707 3.67 6.81 -17.81
C ALA A 707 5.12 6.41 -18.12
N GLY A 708 6.08 7.33 -18.02
CA GLY A 708 7.49 7.04 -18.27
C GLY A 708 8.06 5.95 -17.36
N TYR A 709 7.82 6.02 -16.06
CA TYR A 709 8.29 5.00 -15.12
C TYR A 709 7.60 3.64 -15.34
N GLU A 710 6.32 3.62 -15.72
CA GLU A 710 5.62 2.39 -16.10
C GLU A 710 6.20 1.75 -17.39
N PHE A 711 6.47 2.54 -18.43
CA PHE A 711 7.11 2.05 -19.66
C PHE A 711 8.49 1.48 -19.37
N VAL A 712 9.29 2.17 -18.55
CA VAL A 712 10.61 1.68 -18.14
C VAL A 712 10.48 0.37 -17.38
N ARG A 713 9.52 0.25 -16.45
CA ARG A 713 9.31 -0.97 -15.65
C ARG A 713 8.93 -2.18 -16.50
N ARG A 714 8.25 -1.96 -17.63
CA ARG A 714 7.83 -3.01 -18.58
C ARG A 714 8.88 -3.34 -19.65
N GLY A 715 10.05 -2.70 -19.62
CA GLY A 715 11.05 -2.86 -20.67
C GLY A 715 10.72 -2.15 -21.98
N GLU A 716 9.68 -1.31 -22.01
CA GLU A 716 9.22 -0.56 -23.18
C GLU A 716 9.75 0.89 -23.20
N ALA A 717 10.93 1.15 -22.61
CA ALA A 717 11.51 2.48 -22.48
C ALA A 717 11.65 3.24 -23.83
N ALA A 718 11.95 2.50 -24.92
CA ALA A 718 12.08 3.07 -26.27
C ALA A 718 10.78 3.75 -26.73
N ARG A 719 9.61 3.15 -26.46
CA ARG A 719 8.32 3.70 -26.86
C ARG A 719 8.00 5.01 -26.17
N PHE A 720 8.36 5.13 -24.89
CA PHE A 720 8.27 6.41 -24.17
C PHE A 720 9.26 7.45 -24.72
N ALA A 721 10.48 7.01 -25.04
CA ALA A 721 11.56 7.84 -25.58
C ALA A 721 11.20 8.52 -26.91
N GLU A 722 10.39 7.85 -27.74
CA GLU A 722 9.91 8.36 -29.02
C GLU A 722 8.74 9.33 -28.87
N VAL A 723 7.75 9.01 -28.02
CA VAL A 723 6.46 9.72 -28.02
C VAL A 723 6.42 10.89 -27.03
N ALA A 724 6.80 10.67 -25.77
CA ALA A 724 6.60 11.65 -24.70
C ALA A 724 7.89 12.32 -24.22
N LEU A 725 9.01 11.59 -24.18
CA LEU A 725 10.27 12.12 -23.65
C LEU A 725 10.74 13.44 -24.32
N PRO A 726 10.67 13.61 -25.66
CA PRO A 726 11.10 14.87 -26.29
C PRO A 726 10.25 16.05 -25.83
N ASN A 727 8.95 15.83 -25.62
CA ASN A 727 8.04 16.84 -25.10
C ASN A 727 8.30 17.14 -23.62
N MET A 728 8.60 16.12 -22.81
CA MET A 728 8.95 16.29 -21.40
C MET A 728 10.22 17.16 -21.26
N LEU A 729 11.26 16.87 -22.03
CA LEU A 729 12.50 17.64 -22.02
C LEU A 729 12.34 19.06 -22.58
N ARG A 730 11.47 19.24 -23.59
CA ARG A 730 11.24 20.56 -24.21
C ARG A 730 10.37 21.47 -23.35
N HIS A 731 9.28 20.95 -22.79
CA HIS A 731 8.25 21.76 -22.12
C HIS A 731 8.37 21.75 -20.60
N PHE A 732 8.99 20.72 -20.02
CA PHE A 732 9.19 20.57 -18.57
C PHE A 732 10.67 20.26 -18.23
N PRO A 733 11.64 21.04 -18.75
CA PRO A 733 13.06 20.80 -18.51
C PRO A 733 13.46 20.96 -17.03
N GLY A 734 12.70 21.76 -16.27
CA GLY A 734 12.93 22.04 -14.85
C GLY A 734 12.41 20.97 -13.90
N LEU A 735 11.72 19.93 -14.40
CA LEU A 735 11.30 18.79 -13.58
C LEU A 735 12.44 17.76 -13.52
N PRO A 736 12.99 17.43 -12.33
CA PRO A 736 14.10 16.48 -12.25
C PRO A 736 13.77 15.11 -12.84
N ASP A 737 12.53 14.63 -12.67
CA ASP A 737 12.04 13.36 -13.23
C ASP A 737 12.11 13.31 -14.76
N SER A 738 11.92 14.43 -15.45
CA SER A 738 12.10 14.49 -16.92
C SER A 738 13.53 14.12 -17.32
N GLN A 739 14.51 14.54 -16.53
CA GLN A 739 15.92 14.22 -16.76
C GLN A 739 16.25 12.80 -16.31
N VAL A 740 15.73 12.33 -15.18
CA VAL A 740 15.91 10.94 -14.74
C VAL A 740 15.36 9.96 -15.77
N LEU A 741 14.14 10.17 -16.26
CA LEU A 741 13.54 9.35 -17.31
C LEU A 741 14.35 9.39 -18.61
N ALA A 742 14.93 10.55 -18.96
CA ALA A 742 15.84 10.64 -20.11
C ALA A 742 17.07 9.75 -19.93
N GLY A 743 17.67 9.74 -18.72
CA GLY A 743 18.81 8.88 -18.41
C GLY A 743 18.47 7.40 -18.46
N LEU A 744 17.28 7.03 -18.00
CA LEU A 744 16.77 5.65 -18.06
C LEU A 744 16.44 5.19 -19.48
N CYS A 745 15.91 6.09 -20.32
CA CYS A 745 15.50 5.74 -21.68
C CYS A 745 16.62 5.85 -22.72
N ARG A 746 17.73 6.52 -22.39
CA ARG A 746 18.88 6.74 -23.29
C ARG A 746 20.18 6.35 -22.58
N PRO A 747 20.48 5.04 -22.47
CA PRO A 747 21.61 4.55 -21.69
C PRO A 747 22.96 5.06 -22.20
N ASP A 748 23.08 5.35 -23.50
CA ASP A 748 24.24 5.95 -24.16
C ASP A 748 24.61 7.34 -23.61
N ARG A 749 23.62 8.09 -23.10
CA ARG A 749 23.77 9.43 -22.53
C ARG A 749 23.29 9.54 -21.09
N ALA A 750 23.14 8.40 -20.40
CA ALA A 750 22.58 8.34 -19.06
C ALA A 750 23.25 9.32 -18.08
N GLY A 751 24.58 9.35 -18.06
CA GLY A 751 25.35 10.21 -17.16
C GLY A 751 25.04 11.70 -17.30
N GLU A 752 24.88 12.19 -18.54
CA GLU A 752 24.57 13.61 -18.79
C GLU A 752 23.21 14.00 -18.20
N TYR A 753 22.21 13.14 -18.39
CA TYR A 753 20.85 13.39 -17.92
C TYR A 753 20.74 13.24 -16.40
N PHE A 754 21.38 12.23 -15.80
CA PHE A 754 21.43 12.08 -14.34
C PHE A 754 22.14 13.27 -13.68
N GLU A 755 23.25 13.77 -14.23
CA GLU A 755 23.91 14.97 -13.71
C GLU A 755 23.02 16.22 -13.79
N ARG A 756 22.23 16.36 -14.86
CA ARG A 756 21.22 17.43 -14.96
C ARG A 756 20.15 17.28 -13.89
N ALA A 757 19.70 16.05 -13.61
CA ALA A 757 18.74 15.77 -12.54
C ALA A 757 19.28 16.22 -11.17
N VAL A 758 20.52 15.84 -10.81
CA VAL A 758 21.18 16.26 -9.55
C VAL A 758 21.20 17.79 -9.40
N ARG A 759 21.48 18.52 -10.50
CA ARG A 759 21.49 19.99 -10.46
C ARG A 759 20.12 20.58 -10.21
N LEU A 760 19.06 20.01 -10.80
CA LEU A 760 17.69 20.46 -10.60
C LEU A 760 17.16 20.15 -9.19
N GLY A 761 17.61 19.06 -8.57
CA GLY A 761 17.30 18.71 -7.20
C GLY A 761 16.76 17.28 -7.06
N VAL A 762 15.86 17.11 -6.09
CA VAL A 762 15.26 15.85 -5.68
C VAL A 762 14.12 15.47 -6.63
N PRO A 763 14.11 14.31 -7.29
CA PRO A 763 12.96 13.87 -8.08
C PRO A 763 11.66 13.86 -7.27
N THR A 764 10.54 14.26 -7.87
CA THR A 764 9.22 14.26 -7.24
C THR A 764 8.72 12.84 -7.00
N PHE A 765 9.07 11.88 -7.87
CA PHE A 765 8.76 10.46 -7.66
C PHE A 765 9.91 9.73 -6.98
N SER A 766 9.57 8.84 -6.06
CA SER A 766 10.53 8.01 -5.32
C SER A 766 11.35 7.13 -6.26
N ALA A 767 10.72 6.59 -7.32
CA ALA A 767 11.39 5.85 -8.39
C ALA A 767 12.52 6.66 -9.06
N GLY A 768 12.31 7.96 -9.25
CA GLY A 768 13.32 8.84 -9.83
C GLY A 768 14.52 9.02 -8.91
N LEU A 769 14.28 9.20 -7.61
CA LEU A 769 15.35 9.34 -6.62
C LEU A 769 16.15 8.04 -6.47
N VAL A 770 15.47 6.90 -6.46
CA VAL A 770 16.12 5.58 -6.41
C VAL A 770 17.01 5.37 -7.63
N ALA A 771 16.51 5.66 -8.83
CA ALA A 771 17.32 5.55 -10.05
C ALA A 771 18.57 6.45 -10.02
N LEU A 772 18.43 7.67 -9.50
CA LEU A 772 19.54 8.61 -9.33
C LEU A 772 20.59 8.09 -8.33
N TYR A 773 20.13 7.51 -7.21
CA TYR A 773 20.97 6.94 -6.17
C TYR A 773 21.73 5.69 -6.67
N GLU A 774 21.06 4.79 -7.39
CA GLU A 774 21.68 3.59 -7.98
C GLU A 774 22.70 3.94 -9.07
N TRP A 775 22.40 4.93 -9.91
CA TRP A 775 23.37 5.45 -10.89
C TRP A 775 24.62 6.00 -10.19
N SER A 776 24.46 6.78 -9.12
CA SER A 776 25.59 7.31 -8.33
C SER A 776 26.45 6.19 -7.74
N ARG A 777 25.82 5.16 -7.15
CA ARG A 777 26.53 4.01 -6.57
C ARG A 777 27.29 3.22 -7.62
N SER A 778 26.62 2.86 -8.71
CA SER A 778 27.22 2.06 -9.79
C SER A 778 28.37 2.78 -10.49
N THR A 779 28.32 4.11 -10.60
CA THR A 779 29.37 4.94 -11.20
C THR A 779 30.39 5.48 -10.19
N ARG A 780 30.24 5.15 -8.89
CA ARG A 780 31.05 5.69 -7.78
C ARG A 780 31.14 7.22 -7.77
N ARG A 781 30.10 7.91 -8.26
CA ARG A 781 30.02 9.37 -8.24
C ARG A 781 29.38 9.83 -6.93
N PRO A 782 29.98 10.78 -6.20
CA PRO A 782 29.40 11.27 -4.96
C PRO A 782 28.12 12.06 -5.23
N LEU A 783 27.04 11.72 -4.53
CA LEU A 783 25.85 12.58 -4.42
C LEU A 783 26.04 13.58 -3.28
N GLU A 784 25.31 14.70 -3.36
CA GLU A 784 25.23 15.63 -2.25
C GLU A 784 24.73 14.90 -0.99
N PRO A 785 25.33 15.16 0.19
CA PRO A 785 24.95 14.48 1.44
C PRO A 785 23.45 14.53 1.74
N ASP A 786 22.79 15.63 1.38
CA ASP A 786 21.36 15.82 1.55
C ASP A 786 20.51 14.93 0.62
N LEU A 787 20.96 14.64 -0.63
CA LEU A 787 20.26 13.67 -1.50
C LEU A 787 20.40 12.24 -0.98
N VAL A 788 21.58 11.87 -0.48
CA VAL A 788 21.79 10.59 0.20
C VAL A 788 20.87 10.52 1.41
N ASP A 789 20.81 11.59 2.19
CA ASP A 789 19.98 11.64 3.38
C ASP A 789 18.49 11.45 3.07
N ILE A 790 17.98 12.16 2.06
CA ILE A 790 16.59 12.03 1.62
C ILE A 790 16.31 10.63 1.11
N ALA A 791 17.19 10.10 0.24
CA ALA A 791 17.06 8.75 -0.29
C ALA A 791 16.95 7.74 0.84
N THR A 792 17.67 7.98 1.93
CA THR A 792 17.72 7.08 3.06
C THR A 792 16.68 7.32 4.18
N ASN A 793 15.85 8.35 4.07
CA ASN A 793 14.75 8.61 5.01
C ASN A 793 13.38 8.54 4.32
N LEU A 794 13.32 7.97 3.11
CA LEU A 794 12.11 7.85 2.32
C LEU A 794 10.98 7.16 3.09
N VAL A 795 9.76 7.63 2.88
CA VAL A 795 8.52 6.97 3.32
C VAL A 795 8.32 5.72 2.44
N PRO A 796 8.42 4.50 3.00
CA PRO A 796 8.23 3.25 2.27
C PRO A 796 6.84 3.17 1.64
N GLY A 797 6.77 2.61 0.43
CA GLY A 797 5.52 2.45 -0.32
C GLY A 797 4.94 3.75 -0.89
N SER A 798 5.51 4.92 -0.59
CA SER A 798 5.10 6.17 -1.21
C SER A 798 5.58 6.22 -2.68
N PRO A 799 4.69 6.51 -3.65
CA PRO A 799 5.10 6.79 -5.02
C PRO A 799 5.84 8.14 -5.13
N TRP A 800 5.63 9.01 -4.15
CA TRP A 800 6.23 10.35 -4.06
C TRP A 800 7.50 10.29 -3.26
N THR A 801 8.46 11.12 -3.62
CA THR A 801 9.62 11.40 -2.75
C THR A 801 9.15 12.16 -1.52
N ALA A 802 8.86 11.39 -0.49
CA ALA A 802 8.47 11.84 0.83
C ALA A 802 9.45 11.28 1.86
N TRP A 803 9.85 12.05 2.87
CA TRP A 803 10.79 11.59 3.90
C TRP A 803 10.53 12.26 5.24
N ALA A 804 10.94 11.61 6.34
CA ALA A 804 10.80 12.19 7.68
C ALA A 804 11.66 13.46 7.83
N ALA A 805 11.08 14.52 8.41
CA ALA A 805 11.76 15.80 8.64
C ALA A 805 12.76 15.75 9.80
N ASP A 806 12.51 14.85 10.75
CA ASP A 806 13.26 14.70 11.99
C ASP A 806 14.19 13.49 11.90
N ARG A 807 15.42 13.63 12.41
CA ARG A 807 16.29 12.48 12.68
C ARG A 807 15.57 11.57 13.68
N PRO A 808 15.62 10.24 13.49
CA PRO A 808 14.98 9.34 14.42
C PRO A 808 15.62 9.46 15.80
N ARG A 809 14.86 9.15 16.85
CA ARG A 809 15.35 9.08 18.23
C ARG A 809 15.10 7.66 18.71
N PHE A 810 16.13 7.01 19.24
CA PHE A 810 16.06 5.61 19.64
C PHE A 810 15.87 5.55 21.16
N PRO A 811 14.71 5.10 21.65
CA PRO A 811 14.55 4.86 23.08
C PRO A 811 15.49 3.73 23.51
N VAL A 812 16.20 3.96 24.61
CA VAL A 812 17.03 2.95 25.25
C VAL A 812 16.13 2.01 26.04
N HIS A 813 16.32 0.71 25.81
CA HIS A 813 15.70 -0.40 26.54
C HIS A 813 16.80 -1.40 26.88
N ASP A 814 16.83 -1.88 28.12
CA ASP A 814 17.79 -2.88 28.61
C ASP A 814 19.27 -2.57 28.32
N GLY A 815 19.66 -1.29 28.43
CA GLY A 815 21.03 -0.83 28.15
C GLY A 815 21.41 -0.80 26.66
N THR A 816 20.48 -1.12 25.77
CA THR A 816 20.64 -1.10 24.31
C THR A 816 19.56 -0.23 23.65
N PHE A 817 19.58 -0.12 22.32
CA PHE A 817 18.59 0.64 21.55
C PHE A 817 18.54 0.11 20.11
N ASP A 818 17.43 0.37 19.41
CA ASP A 818 17.22 -0.18 18.08
C ASP A 818 17.52 0.88 17.02
N VAL A 819 18.44 0.55 16.11
CA VAL A 819 18.76 1.40 14.96
C VAL A 819 17.91 0.97 13.77
N PRO A 820 17.16 1.88 13.13
CA PRO A 820 16.57 1.65 11.84
C PRO A 820 17.70 1.46 10.85
N ALA A 821 17.83 0.25 10.35
CA ALA A 821 17.44 -0.01 9.00
C ALA A 821 18.11 0.69 7.81
N PHE A 822 17.72 1.94 7.61
CA PHE A 822 17.81 2.64 6.35
C PHE A 822 18.26 4.06 6.67
N GLY A 823 19.37 4.47 6.06
CA GLY A 823 20.00 5.79 6.30
C GLY A 823 20.95 5.89 7.44
N TRP A 824 21.06 4.80 8.20
CA TRP A 824 21.94 4.71 9.35
C TRP A 824 22.77 3.44 9.30
N ASP A 825 23.17 2.99 8.11
CA ASP A 825 24.01 1.80 7.93
C ASP A 825 25.31 1.90 8.75
N GLY A 826 25.85 3.12 8.90
CA GLY A 826 27.00 3.40 9.77
C GLY A 826 26.73 3.18 11.27
N LEU A 827 25.47 3.06 11.68
CA LEU A 827 25.00 2.79 13.04
C LEU A 827 24.51 1.35 13.24
N ALA A 828 24.58 0.44 12.26
CA ALA A 828 24.12 -0.95 12.45
C ALA A 828 24.78 -1.64 13.66
N ASP A 829 26.09 -1.46 13.83
CA ASP A 829 26.84 -1.95 15.01
C ASP A 829 26.86 -0.96 16.19
N ALA A 830 26.11 0.14 16.12
CA ALA A 830 26.11 1.16 17.16
C ALA A 830 25.58 0.67 18.52
N PRO A 831 24.56 -0.21 18.61
CA PRO A 831 24.11 -0.71 19.91
C PRO A 831 25.24 -1.39 20.69
N ARG A 832 26.09 -2.17 19.99
CA ARG A 832 27.28 -2.79 20.57
C ARG A 832 28.37 -1.77 20.92
N ARG A 833 28.65 -0.81 20.03
CA ARG A 833 29.73 0.18 20.22
C ARG A 833 29.40 1.25 21.25
N LEU A 834 28.13 1.60 21.37
CA LEU A 834 27.62 2.64 22.26
C LEU A 834 27.04 2.08 23.56
N HIS A 835 27.13 0.77 23.79
CA HIS A 835 26.68 0.13 25.03
C HIS A 835 27.29 0.82 26.28
N ASP A 836 28.61 1.01 26.28
CA ASP A 836 29.30 1.68 27.40
C ASP A 836 28.90 3.16 27.53
N VAL A 837 28.67 3.83 26.39
CA VAL A 837 28.15 5.22 26.34
C VAL A 837 26.77 5.32 26.99
N VAL A 838 25.86 4.44 26.57
CA VAL A 838 24.51 4.35 27.12
C VAL A 838 24.56 4.06 28.61
N ALA A 839 25.43 3.16 29.06
CA ALA A 839 25.58 2.84 30.47
C ALA A 839 26.10 4.04 31.29
N ALA A 840 27.06 4.81 30.78
CA ALA A 840 27.71 5.90 31.50
C ALA A 840 26.93 7.23 31.54
N VAL A 841 25.82 7.35 30.80
CA VAL A 841 24.96 8.54 30.80
C VAL A 841 23.92 8.45 31.93
N CYS A 842 23.70 9.55 32.65
CA CYS A 842 22.74 9.64 33.74
C CYS A 842 21.81 10.86 33.63
N ARG A 843 20.63 10.77 34.23
CA ARG A 843 19.77 11.91 34.56
C ARG A 843 20.30 12.58 35.82
N VAL A 844 20.41 13.91 35.81
CA VAL A 844 20.82 14.72 36.96
C VAL A 844 19.59 15.48 37.45
N GLU A 845 19.15 15.19 38.68
CA GLU A 845 17.87 15.67 39.20
C GLU A 845 17.99 16.19 40.64
N PRO A 846 17.37 17.34 40.95
CA PRO A 846 17.09 17.75 42.32
C PRO A 846 16.15 16.78 43.06
N VAL A 847 16.39 16.53 44.34
CA VAL A 847 15.49 15.73 45.19
C VAL A 847 14.19 16.47 45.50
N ASP A 848 14.25 17.79 45.66
CA ASP A 848 13.12 18.63 46.06
C ASP A 848 12.15 18.96 44.90
N GLY A 849 12.38 18.37 43.72
CA GLY A 849 11.67 18.67 42.48
C GLY A 849 12.23 19.90 41.75
N GLY A 850 12.24 19.88 40.42
CA GLY A 850 12.82 20.95 39.61
C GLY A 850 13.11 20.54 38.17
N ARG A 851 13.80 21.40 37.41
CA ARG A 851 14.31 21.05 36.08
C ARG A 851 15.44 20.02 36.23
N TRP A 852 15.38 18.94 35.47
CA TRP A 852 16.49 17.98 35.38
C TRP A 852 17.27 18.16 34.09
N GLY A 853 18.49 17.64 34.09
CA GLY A 853 19.35 17.57 32.92
C GLY A 853 19.94 16.18 32.73
N THR A 854 20.90 16.11 31.84
CA THR A 854 21.71 14.91 31.58
C THR A 854 23.14 15.14 32.08
N GLY A 855 23.83 14.07 32.46
CA GLY A 855 25.26 14.05 32.71
C GLY A 855 25.86 12.72 32.26
N PHE A 856 27.18 12.58 32.34
CA PHE A 856 27.86 11.33 32.02
C PHE A 856 29.18 11.19 32.78
N LEU A 857 29.63 9.95 33.02
CA LEU A 857 30.87 9.65 33.73
C LEU A 857 32.11 10.02 32.90
N VAL A 858 32.98 10.83 33.51
CA VAL A 858 34.30 11.21 32.99
C VAL A 858 35.44 10.55 33.78
N GLU A 859 35.20 10.21 35.05
CA GLU A 859 36.03 9.35 35.89
C GLU A 859 35.14 8.40 36.72
N PRO A 860 35.66 7.35 37.40
CA PRO A 860 34.83 6.34 38.09
C PRO A 860 33.83 6.87 39.12
N GLU A 861 34.02 8.11 39.58
CA GLU A 861 33.12 8.77 40.55
C GLU A 861 32.74 10.19 40.13
N VAL A 862 33.16 10.64 38.95
CA VAL A 862 33.00 12.04 38.53
C VAL A 862 32.14 12.07 37.27
N ILE A 863 31.03 12.79 37.34
CA ILE A 863 30.20 13.09 36.18
C ILE A 863 30.41 14.53 35.72
N ALA A 864 30.21 14.79 34.44
CA ALA A 864 30.13 16.12 33.86
C ALA A 864 28.68 16.48 33.52
N THR A 865 28.28 17.72 33.82
CA THR A 865 27.00 18.32 33.41
C THR A 865 27.15 19.85 33.33
N PRO A 866 26.29 20.61 32.63
CA PRO A 866 26.33 22.07 32.64
C PRO A 866 25.98 22.64 34.02
N LEU A 867 26.65 23.71 34.42
CA LEU A 867 26.43 24.37 35.71
C LEU A 867 24.97 24.76 35.91
N PHE A 868 24.30 25.27 34.86
CA PHE A 868 22.90 25.69 34.94
C PHE A 868 21.91 24.55 35.22
N VAL A 869 22.31 23.28 35.07
CA VAL A 869 21.48 22.12 35.46
C VAL A 869 21.38 22.01 36.98
N VAL A 870 22.40 22.45 37.71
CA VAL A 870 22.49 22.35 39.18
C VAL A 870 22.64 23.71 39.87
N ALA A 871 22.65 24.82 39.14
CA ALA A 871 22.95 26.15 39.66
C ALA A 871 22.05 26.55 40.84
N ASP A 872 20.75 26.23 40.76
CA ASP A 872 19.79 26.51 41.83
C ASP A 872 20.06 25.71 43.13
N HIS A 873 21.01 24.78 43.11
CA HIS A 873 21.36 23.89 44.23
C HIS A 873 22.79 24.14 44.73
N LEU A 874 23.48 25.13 44.18
CA LEU A 874 24.77 25.58 44.67
C LEU A 874 24.60 26.73 45.68
N ASP A 875 25.62 26.95 46.50
CA ASP A 875 25.71 28.03 47.47
C ASP A 875 26.01 29.36 46.73
N ASP A 876 25.34 30.45 47.11
CA ASP A 876 25.59 31.78 46.56
C ASP A 876 27.05 32.23 46.77
N SER A 877 27.77 31.62 47.72
CA SER A 877 29.15 31.92 48.08
C SER A 877 30.22 31.08 47.34
N GLY A 878 29.85 30.14 46.47
CA GLY A 878 30.80 29.38 45.65
C GLY A 878 30.29 28.02 45.16
N PRO A 879 31.11 27.23 44.46
CA PRO A 879 30.69 25.94 43.87
C PRO A 879 30.62 24.84 44.94
N ARG A 880 29.75 25.01 45.94
CA ARG A 880 29.43 24.01 46.97
C ARG A 880 27.94 23.74 46.91
N LEU A 881 27.54 22.50 47.22
CA LEU A 881 26.12 22.18 47.34
C LEU A 881 25.53 22.94 48.54
N SER A 882 24.39 23.59 48.32
CA SER A 882 23.65 24.31 49.36
C SER A 882 23.19 23.33 50.45
N LEU A 883 23.32 23.73 51.72
CA LEU A 883 22.92 22.92 52.85
C LEU A 883 21.40 22.61 52.78
N GLY A 884 21.03 21.33 52.69
CA GLY A 884 19.63 20.89 52.59
C GLY A 884 19.07 20.80 51.17
N ARG A 885 19.84 21.11 50.12
CA ARG A 885 19.47 20.94 48.71
C ARG A 885 20.23 19.77 48.11
N GLU A 886 19.56 18.63 47.95
CA GLU A 886 20.18 17.39 47.51
C GLU A 886 20.05 17.20 45.99
N VAL A 887 21.16 16.85 45.31
CA VAL A 887 21.20 16.48 43.89
C VAL A 887 21.49 15.00 43.77
N VAL A 888 20.77 14.33 42.88
CA VAL A 888 20.86 12.90 42.65
C VAL A 888 21.10 12.62 41.17
N VAL A 889 21.84 11.55 40.90
CA VAL A 889 22.09 11.05 39.56
C VAL A 889 21.47 9.67 39.38
N ASP A 890 20.86 9.43 38.24
CA ASP A 890 20.16 8.19 37.91
C ASP A 890 20.61 7.68 36.53
N PHE A 891 21.23 6.50 36.48
CA PHE A 891 21.70 5.90 35.23
C PHE A 891 20.60 5.14 34.45
N GLY A 892 19.38 5.00 34.99
CA GLY A 892 18.16 4.67 34.24
C GLY A 892 18.12 3.33 33.48
N GLY A 893 18.09 2.20 34.20
CA GLY A 893 17.81 0.85 33.66
C GLY A 893 17.73 -0.19 34.78
N ASP A 894 17.35 -1.44 34.48
CA ASP A 894 17.16 -2.53 35.47
C ASP A 894 18.42 -2.86 36.32
N ASN A 895 19.58 -2.31 35.95
CA ASN A 895 20.86 -2.41 36.68
C ASN A 895 21.44 -1.03 37.13
N GLY A 896 20.69 0.07 36.98
CA GLY A 896 21.15 1.43 37.29
C GLY A 896 20.82 1.86 38.72
N GLY A 897 21.85 2.11 39.53
CA GLY A 897 21.69 2.71 40.85
C GLY A 897 21.37 4.21 40.79
N ARG A 898 20.61 4.68 41.77
CA ARG A 898 20.40 6.12 42.05
C ARG A 898 21.45 6.56 43.06
N TYR A 899 22.27 7.57 42.74
CA TYR A 899 23.42 7.99 43.55
C TYR A 899 23.30 9.44 43.98
N ARG A 900 23.66 9.72 45.24
CA ARG A 900 23.75 11.09 45.76
C ARG A 900 25.00 11.79 45.26
N VAL A 901 24.91 13.06 44.91
CA VAL A 901 26.10 13.89 44.68
C VAL A 901 26.71 14.27 46.03
N ARG A 902 28.01 14.01 46.22
CA ARG A 902 28.76 14.31 47.46
C ARG A 902 29.33 15.73 47.46
N ASP A 903 29.97 16.13 46.36
CA ASP A 903 30.73 17.36 46.26
C ASP A 903 30.88 17.82 44.81
N VAL A 904 31.13 19.11 44.64
CA VAL A 904 31.55 19.69 43.37
C VAL A 904 33.06 19.61 43.32
N VAL A 905 33.59 18.86 42.36
CA VAL A 905 35.04 18.67 42.17
C VAL A 905 35.66 19.93 41.57
N ARG A 906 35.02 20.46 40.52
CA ARG A 906 35.54 21.59 39.75
C ARG A 906 34.46 22.20 38.86
N VAL A 907 34.53 23.50 38.63
CA VAL A 907 33.83 24.17 37.52
C VAL A 907 34.85 24.54 36.45
N LEU A 908 34.58 24.17 35.20
CA LEU A 908 35.44 24.45 34.06
C LEU A 908 35.04 25.80 33.44
N PRO A 909 36.03 26.64 33.06
CA PRO A 909 35.78 27.95 32.45
C PRO A 909 35.41 27.82 30.97
N THR A 910 34.27 27.18 30.70
CA THR A 910 33.70 26.98 29.36
C THR A 910 32.43 27.81 29.19
N TYR A 911 31.90 27.87 27.97
CA TYR A 911 30.57 28.44 27.71
C TYR A 911 29.66 27.40 27.04
N PRO A 912 28.56 26.98 27.70
CA PRO A 912 28.25 27.20 29.12
C PRO A 912 29.29 26.53 30.04
N GLU A 913 29.35 26.96 31.29
CA GLU A 913 30.26 26.37 32.28
C GLU A 913 29.90 24.90 32.53
N VAL A 914 30.91 24.02 32.52
CA VAL A 914 30.76 22.60 32.88
C VAL A 914 31.11 22.42 34.34
N VAL A 915 30.26 21.74 35.10
CA VAL A 915 30.54 21.35 36.47
C VAL A 915 30.84 19.86 36.54
N LEU A 916 31.89 19.52 37.28
CA LEU A 916 32.28 18.15 37.62
C LEU A 916 31.77 17.82 39.01
N LEU A 917 30.92 16.80 39.10
CA LEU A 917 30.24 16.39 40.33
C LEU A 917 30.73 15.01 40.75
N ARG A 918 31.10 14.86 42.03
CA ARG A 918 31.45 13.57 42.59
C ARG A 918 30.21 12.87 43.12
N VAL A 919 30.04 11.60 42.78
CA VAL A 919 28.89 10.77 43.17
C VAL A 919 29.27 9.78 44.28
N ALA A 920 28.32 9.50 45.19
CA ALA A 920 28.53 8.61 46.32
C ALA A 920 28.65 7.13 45.92
N ASP A 921 29.34 6.34 46.75
CA ASP A 921 29.52 4.88 46.57
C ASP A 921 28.19 4.13 46.55
N GLY A 922 28.11 3.15 45.65
CA GLY A 922 26.94 2.28 45.48
C GLY A 922 27.30 1.05 44.64
N PRO A 923 26.33 0.25 44.19
CA PRO A 923 26.59 -0.98 43.44
C PRO A 923 27.28 -0.72 42.09
N ALA A 924 27.65 -1.79 41.36
CA ALA A 924 28.50 -1.77 40.17
C ALA A 924 28.24 -0.55 39.24
N ARG A 925 29.27 0.29 39.04
CA ARG A 925 29.20 1.50 38.23
C ARG A 925 29.66 1.25 36.78
N PRO A 926 29.11 1.97 35.79
CA PRO A 926 29.60 1.97 34.41
C PRO A 926 31.04 2.47 34.30
N LYS A 927 31.71 2.14 33.19
CA LYS A 927 33.05 2.67 32.89
C LYS A 927 32.96 4.13 32.43
N PRO A 928 33.93 4.99 32.80
CA PRO A 928 34.01 6.35 32.27
C PRO A 928 34.23 6.38 30.77
N LEU A 929 33.76 7.45 30.11
CA LEU A 929 33.82 7.56 28.66
C LEU A 929 35.16 8.13 28.17
N PRO A 930 35.75 7.54 27.11
CA PRO A 930 36.98 8.07 26.53
C PRO A 930 36.70 9.33 25.69
N PHE A 931 37.63 10.29 25.72
CA PHE A 931 37.56 11.51 24.94
C PHE A 931 38.35 11.41 23.63
N ALA A 932 37.89 12.10 22.59
CA ALA A 932 38.56 12.22 21.31
C ALA A 932 38.48 13.65 20.75
N PRO A 933 39.43 14.07 19.89
CA PRO A 933 39.31 15.32 19.18
C PRO A 933 38.09 15.33 18.24
N ALA A 934 37.56 16.52 17.95
CA ALA A 934 36.42 16.68 17.05
C ALA A 934 36.79 16.20 15.62
N PRO A 935 35.95 15.37 14.99
CA PRO A 935 36.18 14.88 13.63
C PRO A 935 35.83 15.94 12.58
N VAL A 936 35.99 15.61 11.30
CA VAL A 936 35.61 16.51 10.21
C VAL A 936 34.09 16.70 10.11
N PRO A 937 33.59 17.86 9.62
CA PRO A 937 32.18 18.04 9.32
C PRO A 937 31.63 16.96 8.39
N GLY A 938 30.35 16.59 8.57
CA GLY A 938 29.68 15.47 7.91
C GLY A 938 29.81 14.13 8.66
N THR A 939 30.71 14.02 9.65
CA THR A 939 30.90 12.80 10.45
C THR A 939 29.64 12.44 11.25
N LEU A 940 29.33 11.15 11.28
CA LEU A 940 28.21 10.59 12.03
C LEU A 940 28.47 10.68 13.54
N VAL A 941 27.56 11.33 14.26
CA VAL A 941 27.64 11.56 15.71
C VAL A 941 26.32 11.17 16.36
N VAL A 942 26.36 10.96 17.68
CA VAL A 942 25.16 10.66 18.47
C VAL A 942 25.16 11.52 19.74
N VAL A 943 23.97 11.91 20.18
CA VAL A 943 23.73 12.48 21.50
C VAL A 943 22.97 11.43 22.31
N VAL A 944 23.43 11.10 23.51
CA VAL A 944 22.73 10.14 24.39
C VAL A 944 22.27 10.88 25.65
N GLY A 945 20.98 10.90 25.94
CA GLY A 945 20.48 11.69 27.07
C GLY A 945 19.04 11.49 27.47
N HIS A 946 18.62 12.22 28.51
CA HIS A 946 17.30 12.12 29.13
C HIS A 946 16.44 13.33 28.81
N PRO A 947 15.50 13.26 27.84
CA PRO A 947 14.59 14.36 27.56
C PRO A 947 13.60 14.60 28.70
N MET A 948 13.02 15.81 28.75
CA MET A 948 12.07 16.27 29.76
C MET A 948 10.62 16.31 29.23
N VAL A 949 10.39 16.37 27.91
CA VAL A 949 9.05 16.53 27.29
C VAL A 949 8.90 15.65 26.04
N GLY A 950 7.80 14.88 25.97
CA GLY A 950 7.36 14.03 24.85
C GLY A 950 5.98 13.37 25.14
N PRO A 951 5.39 12.58 24.22
CA PRO A 951 4.22 11.75 24.54
C PRO A 951 4.51 10.89 25.78
N ALA A 952 3.48 10.49 26.53
CA ALA A 952 3.52 10.03 27.93
C ALA A 952 4.50 8.87 28.32
N ALA A 953 5.40 8.42 27.45
CA ALA A 953 6.42 7.39 27.65
C ALA A 953 7.89 7.89 27.73
N GLU A 954 8.18 9.19 27.59
CA GLU A 954 9.56 9.73 27.43
C GLU A 954 10.32 10.13 28.72
N SER A 955 10.15 9.43 29.84
CA SER A 955 11.14 9.51 30.96
C SER A 955 12.38 8.63 30.73
N ARG A 956 12.48 8.00 29.54
CA ARG A 956 13.52 7.04 29.16
C ARG A 956 14.71 7.73 28.51
N LYS A 957 15.89 7.15 28.69
CA LYS A 957 17.13 7.56 28.02
C LYS A 957 16.95 7.37 26.49
N LEU A 958 17.43 8.32 25.69
CA LEU A 958 17.36 8.28 24.23
C LEU A 958 18.75 8.33 23.61
N VAL A 959 18.94 7.63 22.49
CA VAL A 959 20.05 7.82 21.54
C VAL A 959 19.54 8.62 20.35
N MET A 960 20.14 9.78 20.11
CA MET A 960 19.72 10.77 19.12
C MET A 960 20.85 10.96 18.09
N PRO A 961 20.85 10.20 16.99
CA PRO A 961 21.86 10.31 15.95
C PRO A 961 21.74 11.58 15.11
N GLY A 962 22.86 11.97 14.50
CA GLY A 962 22.99 13.10 13.59
C GLY A 962 24.39 13.17 12.97
N ARG A 963 24.75 14.33 12.44
CA ARG A 963 26.03 14.63 11.84
C ARG A 963 26.60 15.90 12.44
N LEU A 964 27.93 15.91 12.52
CA LEU A 964 28.67 17.12 12.87
C LEU A 964 28.55 18.11 11.71
N LEU A 965 28.03 19.31 11.97
CA LEU A 965 27.88 20.38 10.98
C LEU A 965 29.11 21.28 10.91
N GLY A 966 29.82 21.43 12.03
CA GLY A 966 31.00 22.27 12.12
C GLY A 966 31.62 22.23 13.51
N ALA A 967 32.85 22.71 13.61
CA ALA A 967 33.60 22.84 14.84
C ALA A 967 34.39 24.15 14.81
N ASP A 968 34.38 24.90 15.90
CA ASP A 968 35.27 26.03 16.14
C ASP A 968 36.20 25.76 17.35
N ALA A 969 36.82 26.81 17.89
CA ALA A 969 37.77 26.69 18.99
C ALA A 969 37.10 26.20 20.29
N THR A 970 35.84 26.53 20.52
CA THR A 970 35.14 26.35 21.80
C THR A 970 33.84 25.53 21.68
N GLU A 971 33.28 25.46 20.48
CA GLU A 971 31.93 24.94 20.23
C GLU A 971 31.90 23.97 19.03
N LEU A 972 31.01 23.00 19.12
CA LEU A 972 30.66 22.05 18.08
C LEU A 972 29.19 22.23 17.69
N ARG A 973 28.90 22.16 16.39
CA ARG A 973 27.56 22.22 15.82
C ARG A 973 27.16 20.87 15.26
N HIS A 974 25.96 20.39 15.54
CA HIS A 974 25.43 19.11 15.05
C HIS A 974 23.94 19.19 14.67
N ASP A 975 23.42 18.24 13.88
CA ASP A 975 22.00 18.19 13.49
C ASP A 975 21.16 17.11 14.23
N CYS A 976 21.69 16.52 15.30
CA CYS A 976 20.95 15.55 16.11
C CYS A 976 19.63 16.15 16.64
N THR A 977 18.52 15.40 16.54
CA THR A 977 17.21 15.84 17.06
C THR A 977 17.16 15.70 18.58
N THR A 978 17.56 16.74 19.32
CA THR A 978 17.51 16.79 20.79
C THR A 978 16.31 17.60 21.30
N GLY A 979 16.05 17.53 22.61
CA GLY A 979 14.93 18.23 23.26
C GLY A 979 15.28 18.75 24.66
N PRO A 980 14.35 19.46 25.33
CA PRO A 980 14.53 19.89 26.72
C PRO A 980 14.96 18.72 27.61
N GLY A 981 15.80 18.94 28.62
CA GLY A 981 16.34 17.89 29.52
C GLY A 981 17.63 17.20 29.01
N THR A 982 17.91 17.25 27.71
CA THR A 982 19.12 16.63 27.13
C THR A 982 20.39 17.48 27.31
N ALA A 983 20.30 18.67 27.89
CA ALA A 983 21.47 19.47 28.24
C ALA A 983 22.39 18.69 29.18
N GLY A 984 23.67 18.60 28.82
CA GLY A 984 24.69 17.79 29.48
C GLY A 984 24.90 16.38 28.93
N SER A 985 24.19 16.02 27.86
CA SER A 985 24.43 14.77 27.14
C SER A 985 25.81 14.77 26.46
N PRO A 986 26.55 13.66 26.45
CA PRO A 986 27.76 13.54 25.65
C PRO A 986 27.40 13.57 24.15
N LEU A 987 28.13 14.36 23.38
CA LEU A 987 28.18 14.29 21.92
C LEU A 987 29.31 13.32 21.56
N VAL A 988 28.97 12.23 20.88
CA VAL A 988 29.86 11.07 20.71
C VAL A 988 30.10 10.76 19.24
N HIS A 989 31.33 10.39 18.91
CA HIS A 989 31.68 9.85 17.60
C HIS A 989 31.09 8.45 17.44
N ALA A 990 30.13 8.29 16.53
CA ALA A 990 29.31 7.08 16.47
C ALA A 990 30.10 5.79 16.20
N ALA A 991 31.20 5.88 15.45
CA ALA A 991 32.00 4.70 15.11
C ALA A 991 32.96 4.24 16.22
N THR A 992 33.33 5.12 17.16
CA THR A 992 34.36 4.83 18.19
C THR A 992 33.81 4.81 19.61
N GLY A 993 32.63 5.41 19.85
CA GLY A 993 32.08 5.58 21.19
C GLY A 993 32.78 6.66 22.01
N SER A 994 33.67 7.46 21.41
CA SER A 994 34.42 8.50 22.11
C SER A 994 33.67 9.82 22.18
N VAL A 995 33.71 10.49 23.33
CA VAL A 995 33.13 11.81 23.55
C VAL A 995 33.97 12.87 22.85
N ILE A 996 33.31 13.68 22.02
CA ILE A 996 33.93 14.80 21.30
C ILE A 996 33.53 16.16 21.89
N GLY A 997 32.42 16.20 22.63
CA GLY A 997 31.93 17.38 23.35
C GLY A 997 30.72 17.06 24.22
N MET A 998 30.13 18.07 24.85
CA MET A 998 28.91 17.95 25.64
C MET A 998 27.82 18.87 25.12
N HIS A 999 26.69 18.29 24.71
CA HIS A 999 25.51 19.00 24.22
C HIS A 999 24.92 19.89 25.32
N TYR A 1000 24.53 21.12 24.99
CA TYR A 1000 23.90 22.01 25.97
C TYR A 1000 22.69 22.79 25.44
N ALA A 1001 22.55 22.94 24.12
CA ALA A 1001 21.43 23.67 23.55
C ALA A 1001 21.02 23.10 22.20
N ALA A 1002 19.70 23.03 21.99
CA ALA A 1002 19.11 22.87 20.66
C ALA A 1002 18.58 24.23 20.22
N GLN A 1003 19.02 24.73 19.06
CA GLN A 1003 18.41 25.92 18.48
C GLN A 1003 17.09 25.50 17.82
N LEU A 1004 15.96 25.81 18.47
CA LEU A 1004 14.59 25.56 17.97
C LEU A 1004 14.21 26.45 16.76
N GLY A 1005 15.18 27.06 16.09
CA GLY A 1005 15.00 27.96 14.95
C GLY A 1005 15.14 27.28 13.57
N GLU A 1006 15.29 28.09 12.51
CA GLU A 1006 15.18 27.69 11.10
C GLU A 1006 16.09 26.53 10.65
N ARG A 1007 17.25 26.34 11.29
CA ARG A 1007 18.25 25.32 10.92
C ARG A 1007 18.36 24.10 11.85
N ARG A 1008 17.49 23.96 12.88
CA ARG A 1008 17.55 22.87 13.91
C ARG A 1008 18.98 22.38 14.17
N GLU A 1009 19.77 23.27 14.75
CA GLU A 1009 21.19 23.07 15.03
C GLU A 1009 21.40 22.89 16.53
N GLY A 1010 22.01 21.78 16.93
CA GLY A 1010 22.47 21.55 18.29
C GLY A 1010 23.88 22.11 18.51
N ARG A 1011 24.10 22.67 19.71
CA ARG A 1011 25.40 23.17 20.17
C ARG A 1011 25.94 22.28 21.28
N ALA A 1012 27.23 21.99 21.18
CA ALA A 1012 27.98 21.26 22.20
C ALA A 1012 29.28 21.99 22.53
N VAL A 1013 29.64 22.00 23.81
CA VAL A 1013 30.92 22.53 24.27
C VAL A 1013 32.02 21.53 23.98
N ARG A 1014 33.17 21.99 23.49
CA ARG A 1014 34.33 21.14 23.22
C ARG A 1014 35.07 20.80 24.52
N LEU A 1015 35.37 19.52 24.73
CA LEU A 1015 35.95 19.01 25.97
C LEU A 1015 37.41 18.53 25.81
N SER A 1016 38.16 19.13 24.89
CA SER A 1016 39.47 18.63 24.43
C SER A 1016 40.61 18.62 25.46
N HIS A 1017 40.36 19.04 26.70
CA HIS A 1017 41.35 19.13 27.79
C HIS A 1017 40.78 18.72 29.16
N LEU A 1018 39.72 17.92 29.18
CA LEU A 1018 39.15 17.40 30.43
C LEU A 1018 40.02 16.32 31.07
#